data_AF-A0A409VJG7-F1
#
_entry.id   AF-A0A409VJG7-F1
#
_cell.length_a   1.000
_cell.length_b   1.000
_cell.length_c   1.000
_cell.angle_alpha   90.00
_cell.angle_beta   90.00
_cell.angle_gamma   90.00
#
_symmetry.space_group_name_H-M   'P 1'
#
loop_
_entity.id
_entity.type
_entity.pdbx_description
1 polymer ?
#
loop_
_entity_poly.entity_id
_entity_poly.type
_entity_poly.pdbx_seq_one_letter_code
_entity_poly.pdbx_strand_id
1 'polypeptide(L)'
;MFSKHNELVLPDLSTDLSDDNDWKVGALRTLEFPVNVTAIAVEPIASLLAAGTADGGIHIFGRPGVYSKVTLLDPAEVRFLQFSVSTYTIVCIDGKNQLHVYDLKEFGRPKLVSSARFNPTNSITLSPSHTHVFVATQNGDIKTFDLTCLLKSPYNTPNLWKLYEEKMEASGVPSLVPSAPANAVECVIHPRNLDLLFVAYSGGVVLTGLTERSTIRAYELTLTPGAPGGAGHGSDDILNHRRMEVTSIAVHPSGHFFAVGHADGSIAFWAVEDDNKPLLVRTLDAVDVNLVDPSALDQKAPKIVREPIFKLSWSGFPNSQDPRGGDTVLTILGGLNSDSPPGITIFLLPPFNPPEPPSEPAAPPDHLHPFFRNAMRQSLTPKKTFFYETFGVVQDYSLIPRSNPHFSGNYDPYAILLIVESDGMKTVEAYQFPPPGFIQAAQVESAVAAAQDEQDAEPTNSGMLSPPPPPPLPKSPRHLNPSPLPLRLPVPLLGGNSGILGGQMIKLDPDTYQAFVKKSSNDHDINLKGGQAFADIDKASELKLSKYQPHRIMVTYNRDLSVQFFDISTQLLIPSANNLVEHEWPEPLPALNIHLDELFDDPELVEYISSPPDKIAIQSVQVAPEALECAIALKSGEIVVCHPVSSRPGPSSPKVLGDTEILLLDHFEPLPGSVLTPFFLFAPGKGPVETYALSDIGFLAASYKDGSLYIIDMRGPKIIFSQLQDKKSKRSTVLQQGHLSLGPGHGHGAGPDLVRSLAWTISPLANDSQLRVRLVAARQSGQADIYTLTASGNPVSWSVSGEPVTTKAMPDPIPDGIFVLDTKGARCKADRAHLSATFKNSSSSSSSATSPLGGNKSGNGLQPNVLITVGAKGARSTLNLNGEKVGKVEWGNKVGAVQGAQVVEHLESRALVVQTDRHDALIYSIPHLNYICTLQLTPITSLPLSIDESGDYLAWTLSPQARSSGVIHSATYGTLFDIRRAYTLPDIDFASSRGPVPPQPQPVSLGPPSVLGSWFSFNQTKTGEQIDTLLGGPDRPIPEKEGEAGGAGSAANAASGFVAGAAAVHANLYNKLTSAMNERGQMLGDLEERFNSLEEGSRSMVAQVRHPQIYGS
;
A
#
# COMPACT_ATOMS: atom_id res chain seq x y z
N MET A 1 -21.38 50.92 -49.03
CA MET A 1 -21.74 49.51 -49.32
C MET A 1 -21.49 48.72 -48.05
N PHE A 2 -22.55 48.40 -47.31
CA PHE A 2 -22.45 47.58 -46.10
C PHE A 2 -22.41 46.11 -46.51
N SER A 3 -21.23 45.49 -46.45
CA SER A 3 -21.12 44.04 -46.49
C SER A 3 -21.66 43.50 -45.16
N LYS A 4 -22.86 42.93 -45.19
CA LYS A 4 -23.37 42.10 -44.09
C LYS A 4 -22.40 40.93 -43.91
N HIS A 5 -21.52 41.02 -42.91
CA HIS A 5 -20.88 39.83 -42.36
C HIS A 5 -22.01 38.98 -41.76
N ASN A 6 -22.28 37.82 -42.36
CA ASN A 6 -23.02 36.77 -41.68
C ASN A 6 -22.12 36.31 -40.53
N GLU A 7 -22.26 36.92 -39.35
CA GLU A 7 -21.65 36.38 -38.13
C GLU A 7 -22.22 34.98 -37.91
N LEU A 8 -21.34 33.98 -37.97
CA LEU A 8 -21.66 32.60 -37.68
C LEU A 8 -21.89 32.52 -36.16
N VAL A 9 -23.16 32.62 -35.74
CA VAL A 9 -23.53 32.54 -34.32
C VAL A 9 -23.41 31.07 -33.89
N LEU A 10 -22.38 30.76 -33.11
CA LEU A 10 -22.21 29.44 -32.49
C LEU A 10 -23.20 29.28 -31.31
N PRO A 11 -23.87 28.12 -31.19
CA PRO A 11 -24.74 27.86 -30.04
C PRO A 11 -23.92 27.86 -28.74
N ASP A 12 -24.54 28.35 -27.65
CA ASP A 12 -23.99 28.17 -26.31
C ASP A 12 -24.20 26.71 -25.89
N LEU A 13 -23.11 26.05 -25.49
CA LEU A 13 -23.07 24.65 -25.11
C LEU A 13 -23.29 24.47 -23.61
N SER A 14 -23.49 25.54 -22.84
CA SER A 14 -23.57 25.52 -21.37
C SER A 14 -24.99 25.73 -20.82
N THR A 15 -26.03 25.46 -21.62
CA THR A 15 -27.41 25.84 -21.30
C THR A 15 -27.93 25.25 -19.98
N ASP A 16 -27.66 23.97 -19.72
CA ASP A 16 -28.11 23.24 -18.51
C ASP A 16 -27.09 23.31 -17.36
N LEU A 17 -26.08 24.19 -17.49
CA LEU A 17 -25.04 24.44 -16.50
C LEU A 17 -24.95 25.93 -16.14
N SER A 18 -25.98 26.70 -16.50
CA SER A 18 -25.98 28.16 -16.43
C SER A 18 -26.45 28.70 -15.08
N ASP A 19 -27.11 27.90 -14.25
CA ASP A 19 -27.54 28.26 -12.89
C ASP A 19 -26.51 27.76 -11.87
N ASP A 20 -26.27 28.56 -10.82
CA ASP A 20 -25.40 28.19 -9.71
C ASP A 20 -25.87 26.88 -9.02
N ASN A 21 -27.18 26.61 -9.03
CA ASN A 21 -27.75 25.40 -8.43
C ASN A 21 -27.47 24.10 -9.21
N ASP A 22 -27.05 24.21 -10.47
CA ASP A 22 -26.65 23.05 -11.29
C ASP A 22 -25.33 22.44 -10.79
N TRP A 23 -24.57 23.20 -9.99
CA TRP A 23 -23.27 22.84 -9.46
C TRP A 23 -23.37 22.46 -7.99
N LYS A 24 -22.98 21.24 -7.64
CA LYS A 24 -22.97 20.76 -6.26
C LYS A 24 -21.66 20.04 -5.96
N VAL A 25 -20.69 20.78 -5.46
CA VAL A 25 -19.37 20.23 -5.11
C VAL A 25 -19.51 19.34 -3.87
N GLY A 26 -18.96 18.12 -3.93
CA GLY A 26 -18.95 17.18 -2.82
C GLY A 26 -17.70 16.31 -2.77
N ALA A 27 -17.21 16.06 -1.56
CA ALA A 27 -16.19 15.05 -1.29
C ALA A 27 -16.87 13.71 -1.02
N LEU A 28 -16.60 12.71 -1.86
CA LEU A 28 -17.34 11.45 -1.88
C LEU A 28 -16.67 10.40 -0.98
N ARG A 29 -15.35 10.20 -1.12
CA ARG A 29 -14.57 9.28 -0.27
C ARG A 29 -13.12 9.70 -0.20
N THR A 30 -12.50 9.55 0.97
CA THR A 30 -11.07 9.82 1.17
C THR A 30 -10.32 8.53 1.43
N LEU A 31 -9.21 8.36 0.71
CA LEU A 31 -8.23 7.30 0.86
C LEU A 31 -7.07 7.84 1.66
N GLU A 32 -6.56 7.03 2.58
CA GLU A 32 -5.40 7.37 3.38
C GLU A 32 -4.28 6.37 3.09
N PHE A 33 -3.07 6.90 3.03
CA PHE A 33 -1.84 6.16 2.77
C PHE A 33 -0.95 6.37 4.00
N PRO A 34 -1.18 5.63 5.10
CA PRO A 34 -0.45 5.83 6.34
C PRO A 34 1.05 5.67 6.13
N VAL A 35 1.78 6.72 6.47
CA VAL A 35 3.22 6.72 6.66
C VAL A 35 3.51 6.77 8.16
N ASN A 36 4.73 6.44 8.56
CA ASN A 36 5.13 6.37 9.97
C ASN A 36 4.33 5.31 10.74
N VAL A 37 4.25 4.10 10.18
CA VAL A 37 3.73 2.92 10.86
C VAL A 37 4.69 2.54 11.98
N THR A 38 4.17 2.37 13.20
CA THR A 38 4.97 2.15 14.42
C THR A 38 4.69 0.79 15.06
N ALA A 39 3.56 0.17 14.75
CA ALA A 39 3.21 -1.16 15.26
C ALA A 39 2.36 -1.92 14.24
N ILE A 40 2.51 -3.25 14.21
CA ILE A 40 1.70 -4.16 13.38
C ILE A 40 1.23 -5.34 14.22
N ALA A 41 0.01 -5.82 13.96
CA ALA A 41 -0.58 -6.95 14.68
C ALA A 41 -1.38 -7.85 13.74
N VAL A 42 -1.39 -9.14 14.01
CA VAL A 42 -2.11 -10.14 13.22
C VAL A 42 -3.06 -10.92 14.12
N GLU A 43 -4.29 -11.13 13.67
CA GLU A 43 -5.20 -12.13 14.23
C GLU A 43 -5.20 -13.33 13.26
N PRO A 44 -4.59 -14.46 13.64
CA PRO A 44 -4.30 -15.52 12.68
C PRO A 44 -5.49 -16.44 12.38
N ILE A 45 -6.55 -16.45 13.19
CA ILE A 45 -7.69 -17.37 13.00
C ILE A 45 -8.68 -16.78 12.02
N ALA A 46 -9.14 -15.56 12.31
CA ALA A 46 -9.96 -14.74 11.45
C ALA A 46 -9.17 -14.19 10.27
N SER A 47 -7.82 -14.17 10.33
CA SER A 47 -6.97 -13.63 9.27
C SER A 47 -7.18 -12.12 9.07
N LEU A 48 -7.05 -11.37 10.17
CA LEU A 48 -7.07 -9.90 10.20
C LEU A 48 -5.65 -9.34 10.40
N LEU A 49 -5.40 -8.17 9.84
CA LEU A 49 -4.18 -7.39 10.04
C LEU A 49 -4.55 -6.03 10.62
N ALA A 50 -3.74 -5.50 11.53
CA ALA A 50 -3.82 -4.12 11.98
C ALA A 50 -2.46 -3.42 11.93
N ALA A 51 -2.48 -2.13 11.59
CA ALA A 51 -1.31 -1.26 11.59
C ALA A 51 -1.59 0.01 12.41
N GLY A 52 -0.73 0.28 13.39
CA GLY A 52 -0.73 1.48 14.21
C GLY A 52 0.27 2.51 13.69
N THR A 53 -0.05 3.79 13.85
CA THR A 53 0.72 4.91 13.30
C THR A 53 1.16 5.88 14.39
N ALA A 54 2.19 6.68 14.09
CA ALA A 54 2.75 7.67 15.01
C ALA A 54 1.77 8.79 15.40
N ASP A 55 0.72 9.04 14.62
CA ASP A 55 -0.33 10.04 14.89
C ASP A 55 -1.57 9.47 15.61
N GLY A 56 -1.56 8.18 15.95
CA GLY A 56 -2.65 7.55 16.71
C GLY A 56 -3.74 6.92 15.84
N GLY A 57 -3.53 6.76 14.53
CA GLY A 57 -4.39 5.95 13.67
C GLY A 57 -4.12 4.45 13.83
N ILE A 58 -5.19 3.65 13.93
CA ILE A 58 -5.15 2.18 13.88
C ILE A 58 -6.00 1.75 12.69
N HIS A 59 -5.34 1.20 11.67
CA HIS A 59 -5.94 0.70 10.44
C HIS A 59 -6.10 -0.81 10.54
N ILE A 60 -7.29 -1.33 10.21
CA ILE A 60 -7.66 -2.75 10.34
C ILE A 60 -8.10 -3.25 8.97
N PHE A 61 -7.52 -4.37 8.55
CA PHE A 61 -7.66 -4.96 7.23
C PHE A 61 -8.13 -6.41 7.32
N GLY A 62 -8.97 -6.81 6.38
CA GLY A 62 -9.45 -8.18 6.22
C GLY A 62 -9.54 -8.56 4.74
N ARG A 63 -10.57 -9.33 4.38
CA ARG A 63 -10.87 -9.66 2.98
C ARG A 63 -11.23 -8.42 2.16
N PRO A 64 -11.33 -8.50 0.81
CA PRO A 64 -11.79 -7.38 -0.02
C PRO A 64 -13.04 -6.70 0.54
N GLY A 65 -13.01 -5.37 0.60
CA GLY A 65 -14.06 -4.52 1.19
C GLY A 65 -13.95 -4.30 2.71
N VAL A 66 -13.22 -5.15 3.44
CA VAL A 66 -13.03 -5.04 4.90
C VAL A 66 -11.83 -4.13 5.21
N TYR A 67 -12.15 -2.85 5.44
CA TYR A 67 -11.20 -1.84 5.90
C TYR A 67 -11.88 -0.92 6.92
N SER A 68 -11.25 -0.75 8.09
CA SER A 68 -11.70 0.19 9.11
C SER A 68 -10.53 0.95 9.70
N LYS A 69 -10.74 2.22 10.04
CA LYS A 69 -9.80 3.03 10.81
C LYS A 69 -10.47 3.46 12.10
N VAL A 70 -9.78 3.26 13.21
CA VAL A 70 -10.07 3.93 14.48
C VAL A 70 -8.93 4.88 14.81
N THR A 71 -9.22 5.94 15.55
CA THR A 71 -8.22 6.94 15.94
C THR A 71 -8.27 7.10 17.45
N LEU A 72 -7.10 7.20 18.08
CA LEU A 72 -7.02 7.49 19.50
C LEU A 72 -7.69 8.85 19.79
N LEU A 73 -8.39 8.93 20.93
CA LEU A 73 -9.09 10.17 21.33
C LEU A 73 -8.13 11.34 21.54
N ASP A 74 -6.93 11.03 22.03
CA ASP A 74 -5.82 11.96 22.18
C ASP A 74 -4.70 11.47 21.25
N PRO A 75 -4.43 12.15 20.12
CA PRO A 75 -3.44 11.72 19.14
C PRO A 75 -2.06 11.49 19.79
N ALA A 76 -1.63 10.23 19.78
CA ALA A 76 -0.36 9.78 20.33
C ALA A 76 0.11 8.55 19.54
N GLU A 77 1.42 8.33 19.49
CA GLU A 77 2.00 7.18 18.80
C GLU A 77 1.42 5.86 19.34
N VAL A 78 1.00 4.98 18.44
CA VAL A 78 0.64 3.60 18.80
C VAL A 78 1.92 2.79 19.01
N ARG A 79 2.31 2.57 20.26
CA ARG A 79 3.60 1.94 20.61
C ARG A 79 3.52 0.42 20.64
N PHE A 80 2.45 -0.13 21.20
CA PHE A 80 2.19 -1.57 21.21
C PHE A 80 0.81 -1.84 20.65
N LEU A 81 0.67 -2.87 19.82
CA LEU A 81 -0.59 -3.27 19.19
C LEU A 81 -0.65 -4.80 19.13
N GLN A 82 -1.70 -5.40 19.65
CA GLN A 82 -1.93 -6.85 19.60
C GLN A 82 -3.43 -7.17 19.52
N PHE A 83 -3.78 -8.26 18.84
CA PHE A 83 -5.12 -8.83 18.90
C PHE A 83 -5.23 -9.79 20.09
N SER A 84 -6.32 -9.68 20.85
CA SER A 84 -6.72 -10.70 21.81
C SER A 84 -7.64 -11.70 21.13
N VAL A 85 -7.12 -12.89 20.85
CA VAL A 85 -7.89 -13.99 20.24
C VAL A 85 -9.01 -14.49 21.18
N SER A 86 -8.72 -14.52 22.49
CA SER A 86 -9.63 -15.04 23.52
C SER A 86 -10.87 -14.15 23.70
N THR A 87 -10.67 -12.82 23.75
CA THR A 87 -11.77 -11.86 23.91
C THR A 87 -12.24 -11.23 22.60
N TYR A 88 -11.57 -11.48 21.48
CA TYR A 88 -11.82 -10.88 20.16
C TYR A 88 -11.83 -9.35 20.19
N THR A 89 -10.75 -8.78 20.73
CA THR A 89 -10.55 -7.34 20.89
C THR A 89 -9.19 -6.92 20.33
N ILE A 90 -9.04 -5.64 19.98
CA ILE A 90 -7.73 -5.03 19.70
C ILE A 90 -7.28 -4.30 20.96
N VAL A 91 -6.05 -4.57 21.36
CA VAL A 91 -5.40 -3.91 22.50
C VAL A 91 -4.24 -3.09 21.98
N CYS A 92 -4.18 -1.81 22.34
CA CYS A 92 -3.01 -0.99 22.08
C CYS A 92 -2.55 -0.24 23.33
N ILE A 93 -1.27 0.10 23.40
CA ILE A 93 -0.72 1.06 24.35
C ILE A 93 -0.09 2.19 23.57
N ASP A 94 -0.46 3.43 23.91
CA ASP A 94 0.05 4.63 23.26
C ASP A 94 1.39 5.12 23.86
N GLY A 95 1.97 6.15 23.23
CA GLY A 95 3.20 6.81 23.72
C GLY A 95 3.07 7.48 25.10
N LYS A 96 1.86 7.62 25.64
CA LYS A 96 1.58 8.16 26.98
C LYS A 96 1.39 7.04 28.03
N ASN A 97 1.61 5.78 27.63
CA ASN A 97 1.40 4.56 28.42
C ASN A 97 -0.06 4.34 28.83
N GLN A 98 -0.99 4.76 27.98
CA GLN A 98 -2.41 4.47 28.11
C GLN A 98 -2.77 3.25 27.27
N LEU A 99 -3.29 2.21 27.93
CA LEU A 99 -3.85 1.04 27.28
C LEU A 99 -5.27 1.36 26.82
N HIS A 100 -5.60 1.01 25.58
CA HIS A 100 -6.93 1.12 24.99
C HIS A 100 -7.40 -0.24 24.47
N VAL A 101 -8.67 -0.56 24.69
CA VAL A 101 -9.31 -1.80 24.23
C VAL A 101 -10.45 -1.47 23.29
N TYR A 102 -10.42 -2.03 22.08
CA TYR A 102 -11.47 -1.89 21.07
C TYR A 102 -12.14 -3.24 20.82
N ASP A 103 -13.47 -3.27 20.83
CA ASP A 103 -14.23 -4.49 20.56
C ASP A 103 -14.45 -4.71 19.05
N LEU A 104 -14.30 -5.96 18.60
CA LEU A 104 -14.50 -6.41 17.23
C LEU A 104 -15.75 -7.30 17.06
N LYS A 105 -16.48 -7.59 18.14
CA LYS A 105 -17.68 -8.44 18.07
C LYS A 105 -18.89 -7.71 17.53
N GLU A 106 -18.99 -6.41 17.81
CA GLU A 106 -20.12 -5.61 17.36
C GLU A 106 -20.05 -5.35 15.85
N PHE A 107 -21.21 -5.41 15.21
CA PHE A 107 -21.38 -5.05 13.81
C PHE A 107 -21.09 -3.55 13.60
N GLY A 108 -20.31 -3.23 12.57
CA GLY A 108 -19.93 -1.87 12.20
C GLY A 108 -18.47 -1.56 12.55
N ARG A 109 -18.20 -0.32 12.98
CA ARG A 109 -16.85 0.12 13.33
C ARG A 109 -16.47 -0.30 14.76
N PRO A 110 -15.20 -0.71 15.00
CA PRO A 110 -14.76 -1.08 16.34
C PRO A 110 -14.94 0.06 17.33
N LYS A 111 -15.51 -0.24 18.50
CA LYS A 111 -15.78 0.75 19.55
C LYS A 111 -14.76 0.63 20.67
N LEU A 112 -14.33 1.78 21.19
CA LEU A 112 -13.50 1.84 22.39
C LEU A 112 -14.35 1.42 23.60
N VAL A 113 -13.97 0.34 24.27
CA VAL A 113 -14.71 -0.21 25.43
C VAL A 113 -14.03 0.07 26.76
N SER A 114 -12.71 0.25 26.78
CA SER A 114 -11.98 0.59 28.01
C SER A 114 -10.68 1.31 27.72
N SER A 115 -10.20 2.06 28.70
CA SER A 115 -8.85 2.61 28.70
C SER A 115 -8.27 2.68 30.10
N ALA A 116 -6.98 2.36 30.25
CA ALA A 116 -6.31 2.34 31.53
C ALA A 116 -4.85 2.77 31.41
N ARG A 117 -4.44 3.75 32.24
CA ARG A 117 -3.05 4.23 32.25
C ARG A 117 -2.14 3.36 33.10
N PHE A 118 -0.96 3.01 32.59
CA PHE A 118 0.08 2.28 33.32
C PHE A 118 1.30 3.16 33.59
N ASN A 119 2.22 2.65 34.41
CA ASN A 119 3.59 3.19 34.47
C ASN A 119 4.28 2.98 33.11
N PRO A 120 5.42 3.66 32.85
CA PRO A 120 6.17 3.43 31.62
C PRO A 120 6.34 1.95 31.29
N THR A 121 5.82 1.53 30.14
CA THR A 121 5.70 0.12 29.73
C THR A 121 6.76 -0.21 28.67
N ASN A 122 7.40 -1.38 28.83
CA ASN A 122 8.38 -1.90 27.87
C ASN A 122 7.83 -3.04 27.00
N SER A 123 6.85 -3.80 27.47
CA SER A 123 6.19 -4.83 26.67
C SER A 123 4.77 -5.14 27.14
N ILE A 124 3.98 -5.74 26.24
CA ILE A 124 2.73 -6.41 26.57
C ILE A 124 2.71 -7.84 26.03
N THR A 125 2.07 -8.74 26.76
CA THR A 125 1.97 -10.15 26.39
C THR A 125 0.54 -10.64 26.58
N LEU A 126 -0.06 -11.14 25.50
CA LEU A 126 -1.38 -11.77 25.50
C LEU A 126 -1.28 -13.28 25.27
N SER A 127 -2.37 -13.98 25.60
CA SER A 127 -2.52 -15.42 25.40
C SER A 127 -3.78 -15.74 24.60
N PRO A 128 -3.73 -16.70 23.68
CA PRO A 128 -4.95 -17.24 23.07
C PRO A 128 -5.81 -18.02 24.07
N SER A 129 -5.24 -18.42 25.21
CA SER A 129 -5.85 -19.37 26.14
C SER A 129 -6.47 -18.71 27.38
N HIS A 130 -6.13 -17.46 27.70
CA HIS A 130 -6.70 -16.73 28.84
C HIS A 130 -6.91 -15.25 28.47
N THR A 131 -7.61 -14.47 29.30
CA THR A 131 -8.09 -13.13 28.94
C THR A 131 -7.31 -11.98 29.56
N HIS A 132 -6.28 -12.28 30.34
CA HIS A 132 -5.39 -11.29 30.93
C HIS A 132 -4.25 -10.86 30.00
N VAL A 133 -3.96 -9.55 29.98
CA VAL A 133 -2.75 -8.94 29.41
C VAL A 133 -1.71 -8.84 30.52
N PHE A 134 -0.48 -9.31 30.28
CA PHE A 134 0.67 -8.98 31.11
C PHE A 134 1.33 -7.69 30.60
N VAL A 135 1.61 -6.76 31.51
CA VAL A 135 2.22 -5.46 31.21
C VAL A 135 3.53 -5.36 31.99
N ALA A 136 4.65 -5.44 31.28
CA ALA A 136 5.99 -5.31 31.86
C ALA A 136 6.38 -3.85 31.93
N THR A 137 6.58 -3.31 33.14
CA THR A 137 6.94 -1.90 33.31
C THR A 137 8.46 -1.70 33.38
N GLN A 138 8.91 -0.47 33.14
CA GLN A 138 10.32 -0.07 33.27
C GLN A 138 10.88 -0.26 34.68
N ASN A 139 10.02 -0.31 35.71
CA ASN A 139 10.46 -0.58 37.08
C ASN A 139 10.74 -2.07 37.33
N GLY A 140 10.46 -2.94 36.36
CA GLY A 140 10.62 -4.38 36.42
C GLY A 140 9.48 -5.15 37.09
N ASP A 141 8.41 -4.47 37.52
CA ASP A 141 7.20 -5.15 37.99
C ASP A 141 6.28 -5.52 36.82
N ILE A 142 5.53 -6.62 36.99
CA ILE A 142 4.55 -7.11 36.01
C ILE A 142 3.15 -6.85 36.54
N LYS A 143 2.39 -6.02 35.83
CA LYS A 143 0.97 -5.76 36.08
C LYS A 143 0.11 -6.61 35.16
N THR A 144 -1.16 -6.80 35.52
CA THR A 144 -2.14 -7.45 34.63
C THR A 144 -3.39 -6.62 34.40
N PHE A 145 -3.99 -6.78 33.22
CA PHE A 145 -5.27 -6.19 32.86
C PHE A 145 -6.21 -7.29 32.35
N ASP A 146 -7.42 -7.37 32.90
CA ASP A 146 -8.43 -8.36 32.52
C ASP A 146 -9.27 -7.80 31.36
N LEU A 147 -9.17 -8.41 30.18
CA LEU A 147 -9.92 -7.98 28.99
C LEU A 147 -11.38 -8.41 29.01
N THR A 148 -11.77 -9.34 29.88
CA THR A 148 -13.18 -9.73 30.08
C THR A 148 -13.86 -8.75 31.02
N CYS A 149 -13.19 -8.41 32.12
CA CYS A 149 -13.73 -7.50 33.13
C CYS A 149 -13.43 -6.02 32.82
N LEU A 150 -12.59 -5.74 31.81
CA LEU A 150 -12.18 -4.41 31.36
C LEU A 150 -11.53 -3.54 32.47
N LEU A 151 -10.78 -4.17 33.36
CA LEU A 151 -10.17 -3.54 34.54
C LEU A 151 -8.78 -4.10 34.84
N LYS A 152 -7.98 -3.33 35.60
CA LYS A 152 -6.69 -3.79 36.12
C LYS A 152 -6.91 -4.86 37.18
N SER A 153 -6.25 -6.01 37.04
CA SER A 153 -6.39 -7.09 38.02
C SER A 153 -5.53 -6.81 39.27
N PRO A 154 -5.88 -7.40 40.42
CA PRO A 154 -5.10 -7.27 41.66
C PRO A 154 -3.76 -8.03 41.60
N TYR A 155 -3.59 -8.95 40.65
CA TYR A 155 -2.35 -9.68 40.47
C TYR A 155 -1.21 -8.75 40.06
N ASN A 156 -0.11 -8.84 40.80
CA ASN A 156 1.09 -8.05 40.60
C ASN A 156 2.31 -8.88 40.98
N THR A 157 3.29 -8.93 40.08
CA THR A 157 4.59 -9.54 40.35
C THR A 157 5.60 -8.41 40.58
N PRO A 158 6.28 -8.35 41.74
CA PRO A 158 7.33 -7.37 41.98
C PRO A 158 8.53 -7.63 41.06
N ASN A 159 9.54 -6.76 41.11
CA ASN A 159 10.78 -6.94 40.36
C ASN A 159 11.52 -8.20 40.83
N LEU A 160 11.38 -9.30 40.08
CA LEU A 160 11.91 -10.61 40.44
C LEU A 160 13.43 -10.67 40.31
N TRP A 161 14.01 -9.90 39.38
CA TRP A 161 15.46 -9.84 39.21
C TRP A 161 16.12 -9.20 40.43
N LYS A 162 15.58 -8.08 40.90
CA LYS A 162 16.06 -7.41 42.10
C LYS A 162 15.98 -8.32 43.34
N LEU A 163 14.86 -9.03 43.50
CA LEU A 163 14.71 -10.01 44.60
C LEU A 163 15.71 -11.17 44.50
N TYR A 164 16.06 -11.58 43.28
CA TYR A 164 17.09 -12.58 43.05
C TYR A 164 18.48 -12.05 43.42
N GLU A 165 18.86 -10.85 42.98
CA GLU A 165 20.14 -10.23 43.35
C GLU A 165 20.26 -10.05 44.87
N GLU A 166 19.23 -9.53 45.54
CA GLU A 166 19.19 -9.40 47.01
C GLU A 166 19.36 -10.75 47.72
N LYS A 167 18.77 -11.83 47.18
CA LYS A 167 18.90 -13.19 47.73
C LYS A 167 20.32 -13.73 47.53
N MET A 168 20.96 -13.46 46.38
CA MET A 168 22.34 -13.85 46.11
C MET A 168 23.31 -13.12 47.04
N GLU A 169 23.15 -11.80 47.21
CA GLU A 169 23.93 -11.01 48.15
C GLU A 169 23.76 -11.51 49.60
N ALA A 170 22.52 -11.79 50.03
CA ALA A 170 22.24 -12.31 51.36
C ALA A 170 22.83 -13.71 51.60
N SER A 171 23.01 -14.51 50.54
CA SER A 171 23.67 -15.83 50.61
C SER A 171 25.20 -15.76 50.71
N GLY A 172 25.78 -14.56 50.63
CA GLY A 172 27.23 -14.34 50.72
C GLY A 172 27.99 -14.67 49.43
N VAL A 173 27.30 -14.83 48.30
CA VAL A 173 27.91 -15.02 46.97
C VAL A 173 28.29 -13.65 46.40
N PRO A 174 29.59 -13.32 46.24
CA PRO A 174 30.00 -12.02 45.72
C PRO A 174 29.68 -11.91 44.23
N SER A 175 29.03 -10.82 43.80
CA SER A 175 28.88 -10.54 42.37
C SER A 175 30.25 -10.22 41.76
N LEU A 176 30.62 -10.95 40.70
CA LEU A 176 31.87 -10.73 39.95
C LEU A 176 31.75 -9.59 38.93
N VAL A 177 30.53 -9.05 38.76
CA VAL A 177 30.15 -8.06 37.77
C VAL A 177 29.27 -6.97 38.42
N PRO A 178 29.27 -5.73 37.90
CA PRO A 178 28.36 -4.68 38.38
C PRO A 178 26.88 -5.09 38.25
N SER A 179 26.02 -4.60 39.15
CA SER A 179 24.56 -4.79 39.03
C SER A 179 24.04 -4.11 37.76
N ALA A 180 23.14 -4.80 37.07
CA ALA A 180 22.50 -4.30 35.85
C ALA A 180 21.21 -3.54 36.20
N PRO A 181 20.74 -2.63 35.33
CA PRO A 181 19.44 -2.01 35.51
C PRO A 181 18.33 -3.08 35.65
N ALA A 182 17.49 -3.00 36.69
CA ALA A 182 16.47 -4.03 36.93
C ALA A 182 15.20 -3.82 36.07
N ASN A 183 15.30 -3.18 34.90
CA ASN A 183 14.17 -2.98 33.99
C ASN A 183 13.73 -4.31 33.36
N ALA A 184 12.43 -4.57 33.35
CA ALA A 184 11.88 -5.65 32.54
C ALA A 184 11.92 -5.25 31.07
N VAL A 185 12.40 -6.16 30.23
CA VAL A 185 12.53 -6.02 28.79
C VAL A 185 11.26 -6.54 28.14
N GLU A 186 10.97 -7.83 28.34
CA GLU A 186 9.75 -8.46 27.84
C GLU A 186 9.33 -9.69 28.65
N CYS A 187 8.10 -10.16 28.42
CA CYS A 187 7.53 -11.35 29.03
C CYS A 187 7.08 -12.36 27.97
N VAL A 188 7.37 -13.64 28.17
CA VAL A 188 6.93 -14.72 27.28
C VAL A 188 6.29 -15.84 28.11
N ILE A 189 5.04 -16.19 27.78
CA ILE A 189 4.35 -17.32 28.39
C ILE A 189 4.96 -18.61 27.86
N HIS A 190 5.22 -19.58 28.73
CA HIS A 190 5.76 -20.86 28.29
C HIS A 190 4.78 -21.54 27.31
N PRO A 191 5.24 -21.96 26.10
CA PRO A 191 4.35 -22.32 24.99
C PRO A 191 3.45 -23.53 25.27
N ARG A 192 3.79 -24.32 26.28
CA ARG A 192 3.09 -25.57 26.66
C ARG A 192 2.64 -25.64 28.12
N ASN A 193 2.87 -24.60 28.92
CA ASN A 193 2.50 -24.60 30.33
C ASN A 193 2.11 -23.19 30.76
N LEU A 194 0.81 -22.93 30.89
CA LEU A 194 0.27 -21.60 31.15
C LEU A 194 0.60 -21.05 32.54
N ASP A 195 1.03 -21.89 33.49
CA ASP A 195 1.43 -21.44 34.84
C ASP A 195 2.87 -20.90 34.88
N LEU A 196 3.64 -21.06 33.79
CA LEU A 196 5.02 -20.62 33.71
C LEU A 196 5.17 -19.38 32.83
N LEU A 197 5.85 -18.37 33.36
CA LEU A 197 6.16 -17.13 32.66
C LEU A 197 7.67 -16.88 32.69
N PHE A 198 8.25 -16.63 31.52
CA PHE A 198 9.58 -16.06 31.40
C PHE A 198 9.48 -14.54 31.48
N VAL A 199 10.29 -13.92 32.33
CA VAL A 199 10.45 -12.47 32.41
C VAL A 199 11.91 -12.14 32.12
N ALA A 200 12.18 -11.52 30.98
CA ALA A 200 13.49 -11.02 30.63
C ALA A 200 13.70 -9.66 31.29
N TYR A 201 14.77 -9.53 32.06
CA TYR A 201 15.28 -8.28 32.62
C TYR A 201 16.62 -7.98 31.98
N SER A 202 17.07 -6.72 32.00
CA SER A 202 18.36 -6.37 31.39
C SER A 202 19.53 -7.19 31.97
N GLY A 203 19.46 -7.58 33.25
CA GLY A 203 20.49 -8.41 33.90
C GLY A 203 20.45 -9.90 33.55
N GLY A 204 19.31 -10.44 33.09
CA GLY A 204 19.11 -11.87 32.87
C GLY A 204 17.62 -12.26 32.79
N VAL A 205 17.34 -13.56 32.65
CA VAL A 205 15.98 -14.07 32.50
C VAL A 205 15.54 -14.76 33.78
N VAL A 206 14.31 -14.52 34.24
CA VAL A 206 13.68 -15.25 35.35
C VAL A 206 12.55 -16.11 34.82
N LEU A 207 12.54 -17.39 35.21
CA LEU A 207 11.37 -18.25 35.09
C LEU A 207 10.58 -18.20 36.41
N THR A 208 9.31 -17.82 36.35
CA THR A 208 8.43 -17.73 37.52
C THR A 208 7.18 -18.59 37.35
N GLY A 209 6.72 -19.17 38.46
CA GLY A 209 5.40 -19.77 38.56
C GLY A 209 4.36 -18.71 38.89
N LEU A 210 3.27 -18.64 38.13
CA LEU A 210 2.21 -17.65 38.34
C LEU A 210 1.49 -17.89 39.68
N THR A 211 1.38 -19.16 40.08
CA THR A 211 0.76 -19.57 41.34
C THR A 211 1.57 -19.16 42.56
N GLU A 212 2.85 -19.55 42.61
CA GLU A 212 3.71 -19.26 43.75
C GLU A 212 4.22 -17.81 43.76
N ARG A 213 4.17 -17.12 42.62
CA ARG A 213 4.69 -15.75 42.44
C ARG A 213 6.16 -15.61 42.87
N SER A 214 6.96 -16.64 42.58
CA SER A 214 8.34 -16.73 43.03
C SER A 214 9.26 -17.21 41.90
N THR A 215 10.53 -16.77 41.99
CA THR A 215 11.60 -17.19 41.10
C THR A 215 11.84 -18.69 41.21
N ILE A 216 11.56 -19.42 40.12
CA ILE A 216 11.90 -20.85 39.99
C ILE A 216 13.36 -20.98 39.58
N ARG A 217 13.79 -20.24 38.55
CA ARG A 217 15.17 -20.20 38.04
C ARG A 217 15.54 -18.80 37.54
N ALA A 218 16.83 -18.49 37.58
CA ALA A 218 17.39 -17.24 37.05
C ALA A 218 18.59 -17.54 36.16
N TYR A 219 18.53 -17.12 34.90
CA TYR A 219 19.54 -17.39 33.88
C TYR A 219 20.38 -16.13 33.66
N GLU A 220 21.67 -16.22 33.98
CA GLU A 220 22.62 -15.11 33.88
C GLU A 220 23.79 -15.46 32.95
N LEU A 221 24.01 -14.64 31.91
CA LEU A 221 25.20 -14.77 31.06
C LEU A 221 26.33 -13.87 31.58
N THR A 222 27.32 -14.50 32.23
CA THR A 222 28.59 -13.85 32.58
C THR A 222 29.71 -14.39 31.71
N LEU A 223 30.35 -13.51 30.94
CA LEU A 223 31.58 -13.80 30.21
C LEU A 223 32.76 -13.75 31.16
N THR A 224 33.60 -14.78 31.09
CA THR A 224 34.86 -14.85 31.86
C THR A 224 35.96 -14.03 31.19
N PRO A 225 37.00 -13.60 31.94
CA PRO A 225 38.18 -12.97 31.37
C PRO A 225 38.77 -13.78 30.22
N GLY A 226 38.95 -13.13 29.07
CA GLY A 226 39.49 -13.73 27.85
C GLY A 226 38.45 -14.27 26.87
N ALA A 227 37.18 -14.41 27.26
CA ALA A 227 36.13 -14.82 26.33
C ALA A 227 35.86 -13.68 25.33
N PRO A 228 35.61 -13.91 24.04
CA PRO A 228 35.41 -12.82 23.08
C PRO A 228 34.05 -12.09 23.24
N GLY A 229 32.97 -12.81 23.55
CA GLY A 229 31.61 -12.29 23.42
C GLY A 229 31.28 -11.86 22.00
N GLY A 230 30.22 -11.08 21.83
CA GLY A 230 29.82 -10.51 20.53
C GLY A 230 30.76 -9.44 19.99
N ALA A 231 31.45 -8.72 20.88
CA ALA A 231 32.44 -7.70 20.54
C ALA A 231 33.78 -8.25 20.01
N GLY A 232 33.99 -9.57 20.12
CA GLY A 232 35.20 -10.24 19.67
C GLY A 232 36.43 -10.02 20.58
N HIS A 233 37.58 -10.55 20.13
CA HIS A 233 38.82 -10.54 20.89
C HIS A 233 39.49 -9.15 21.01
N GLY A 234 39.04 -8.17 20.24
CA GLY A 234 39.56 -6.79 20.27
C GLY A 234 38.88 -5.85 21.29
N SER A 235 38.10 -6.38 22.23
CA SER A 235 37.39 -5.59 23.24
C SER A 235 38.34 -5.05 24.33
N ASP A 236 38.18 -3.78 24.70
CA ASP A 236 39.07 -3.09 25.66
C ASP A 236 39.00 -3.69 27.09
N ASP A 237 37.87 -4.33 27.42
CA ASP A 237 37.56 -4.91 28.72
C ASP A 237 37.60 -6.45 28.71
N ILE A 238 38.20 -7.07 27.69
CA ILE A 238 38.23 -8.53 27.51
C ILE A 238 38.80 -9.30 28.71
N LEU A 239 39.71 -8.68 29.48
CA LEU A 239 40.34 -9.29 30.66
C LEU A 239 39.49 -9.17 31.94
N ASN A 240 38.28 -8.63 31.86
CA ASN A 240 37.35 -8.51 32.98
C ASN A 240 36.19 -9.51 32.84
N HIS A 241 35.56 -9.83 33.98
CA HIS A 241 34.23 -10.43 33.96
C HIS A 241 33.22 -9.42 33.40
N ARG A 242 32.36 -9.87 32.48
CA ARG A 242 31.37 -9.00 31.83
C ARG A 242 30.00 -9.66 31.81
N ARG A 243 28.98 -8.93 32.24
CA ARG A 243 27.57 -9.34 32.12
C ARG A 243 27.01 -8.76 30.84
N MET A 244 26.41 -9.60 30.00
CA MET A 244 25.79 -9.14 28.75
C MET A 244 24.34 -8.77 28.99
N GLU A 245 23.98 -7.52 28.68
CA GLU A 245 22.61 -7.03 28.85
C GLU A 245 21.65 -7.80 27.94
N VAL A 246 20.55 -8.30 28.49
CA VAL A 246 19.50 -8.99 27.72
C VAL A 246 18.64 -7.97 26.99
N THR A 247 18.35 -8.24 25.72
CA THR A 247 17.55 -7.38 24.86
C THR A 247 16.33 -8.06 24.26
N SER A 248 16.32 -9.40 24.17
CA SER A 248 15.15 -10.15 23.71
C SER A 248 15.18 -11.63 24.14
N ILE A 249 14.04 -12.32 24.03
CA ILE A 249 13.90 -13.76 24.31
C ILE A 249 12.93 -14.44 23.33
N ALA A 250 13.25 -15.67 22.93
CA ALA A 250 12.33 -16.53 22.19
C ALA A 250 12.40 -17.98 22.69
N VAL A 251 11.25 -18.62 22.88
CA VAL A 251 11.16 -19.99 23.42
C VAL A 251 10.96 -21.00 22.30
N HIS A 252 11.73 -22.09 22.31
CA HIS A 252 11.58 -23.16 21.31
C HIS A 252 10.18 -23.79 21.41
N PRO A 253 9.53 -24.19 20.30
CA PRO A 253 8.18 -24.78 20.31
C PRO A 253 7.99 -26.01 21.20
N SER A 254 9.05 -26.74 21.53
CA SER A 254 9.00 -27.85 22.50
C SER A 254 8.85 -27.38 23.96
N GLY A 255 9.21 -26.14 24.27
CA GLY A 255 9.22 -25.58 25.62
C GLY A 255 10.44 -25.95 26.48
N HIS A 256 11.35 -26.81 26.00
CA HIS A 256 12.47 -27.29 26.82
C HIS A 256 13.72 -26.39 26.83
N PHE A 257 13.82 -25.48 25.87
CA PHE A 257 14.95 -24.55 25.76
C PHE A 257 14.50 -23.27 25.05
N PHE A 258 15.31 -22.23 25.17
CA PHE A 258 15.01 -20.89 24.65
C PHE A 258 16.30 -20.16 24.25
N ALA A 259 16.14 -19.10 23.47
CA ALA A 259 17.20 -18.22 23.00
C ALA A 259 17.04 -16.86 23.68
N VAL A 260 18.15 -16.24 24.05
CA VAL A 260 18.23 -14.91 24.66
C VAL A 260 19.18 -14.07 23.81
N GLY A 261 18.67 -12.93 23.34
CA GLY A 261 19.46 -11.93 22.61
C GLY A 261 20.10 -10.94 23.57
N HIS A 262 21.30 -10.48 23.23
CA HIS A 262 22.07 -9.55 24.05
C HIS A 262 22.50 -8.28 23.31
N ALA A 263 22.83 -7.23 24.08
CA ALA A 263 23.24 -5.92 23.59
C ALA A 263 24.56 -5.92 22.80
N ASP A 264 25.41 -6.93 22.98
CA ASP A 264 26.66 -7.09 22.23
C ASP A 264 26.49 -7.83 20.89
N GLY A 265 25.25 -8.17 20.51
CA GLY A 265 24.94 -8.92 19.30
C GLY A 265 25.10 -10.44 19.44
N SER A 266 25.32 -10.95 20.66
CA SER A 266 25.34 -12.39 20.92
C SER A 266 23.95 -12.96 21.24
N ILE A 267 23.78 -14.26 20.96
CA ILE A 267 22.60 -15.05 21.27
C ILE A 267 23.03 -16.23 22.15
N ALA A 268 22.47 -16.30 23.36
CA ALA A 268 22.68 -17.40 24.29
C ALA A 268 21.47 -18.33 24.31
N PHE A 269 21.72 -19.62 24.13
CA PHE A 269 20.70 -20.66 24.18
C PHE A 269 20.75 -21.37 25.52
N TRP A 270 19.61 -21.54 26.17
CA TRP A 270 19.51 -22.07 27.53
C TRP A 270 18.51 -23.22 27.56
N ALA A 271 18.83 -24.27 28.32
CA ALA A 271 17.84 -25.28 28.68
C ALA A 271 17.04 -24.78 29.87
N VAL A 272 15.72 -25.03 29.87
CA VAL A 272 14.82 -24.60 30.96
C VAL A 272 15.15 -25.28 32.30
N GLU A 273 15.83 -26.42 32.27
CA GLU A 273 16.21 -27.18 33.47
C GLU A 273 17.64 -26.88 33.95
N ASP A 274 18.43 -26.10 33.21
CA ASP A 274 19.84 -25.84 33.51
C ASP A 274 20.15 -24.34 33.42
N ASP A 275 20.05 -23.66 34.56
CA ASP A 275 20.34 -22.24 34.77
C ASP A 275 21.80 -21.95 35.11
N ASN A 276 22.66 -22.98 35.22
CA ASN A 276 24.08 -22.80 35.53
C ASN A 276 24.91 -22.38 34.32
N LYS A 277 24.57 -22.90 33.12
CA LYS A 277 25.36 -22.64 31.91
C LYS A 277 24.56 -22.75 30.60
N PRO A 278 24.79 -21.83 29.64
CA PRO A 278 24.13 -21.88 28.34
C PRO A 278 24.54 -23.11 27.53
N LEU A 279 23.62 -23.66 26.76
CA LEU A 279 23.84 -24.74 25.79
C LEU A 279 24.84 -24.33 24.72
N LEU A 280 24.73 -23.09 24.25
CA LEU A 280 25.53 -22.47 23.19
C LEU A 280 25.42 -20.95 23.33
N VAL A 281 26.52 -20.23 23.13
CA VAL A 281 26.49 -18.77 22.92
C VAL A 281 27.16 -18.49 21.58
N ARG A 282 26.50 -17.71 20.73
CA ARG A 282 26.98 -17.45 19.36
C ARG A 282 26.67 -16.04 18.90
N THR A 283 27.39 -15.54 17.91
CA THR A 283 26.95 -14.44 17.05
C THR A 283 26.33 -15.02 15.77
N LEU A 284 26.01 -14.18 14.79
CA LEU A 284 25.55 -14.64 13.48
C LEU A 284 26.61 -15.50 12.76
N ASP A 285 27.89 -15.16 12.95
CA ASP A 285 29.06 -15.67 12.22
C ASP A 285 30.05 -16.51 13.07
N ALA A 286 29.94 -16.53 14.40
CA ALA A 286 30.82 -17.29 15.28
C ALA A 286 30.04 -18.05 16.36
N VAL A 287 30.58 -19.19 16.82
CA VAL A 287 30.00 -20.03 17.88
C VAL A 287 30.93 -20.09 19.09
N ASP A 288 30.36 -20.47 20.24
CA ASP A 288 31.06 -20.59 21.53
C ASP A 288 31.83 -19.33 21.94
N VAL A 289 31.24 -18.16 21.64
CA VAL A 289 31.87 -16.85 21.94
C VAL A 289 31.97 -16.56 23.44
N ASN A 290 31.37 -17.40 24.29
CA ASN A 290 31.50 -17.36 25.73
C ASN A 290 32.71 -18.14 26.27
N LEU A 291 33.41 -18.91 25.43
CA LEU A 291 34.58 -19.69 25.80
C LEU A 291 35.86 -18.92 25.48
N VAL A 292 36.88 -19.10 26.31
CA VAL A 292 38.20 -18.50 26.12
C VAL A 292 38.98 -19.31 25.08
N ASP A 293 39.50 -18.64 24.06
CA ASP A 293 40.48 -19.21 23.13
C ASP A 293 41.85 -18.59 23.37
N PRO A 294 42.79 -19.31 24.05
CA PRO A 294 44.13 -18.82 24.31
C PRO A 294 44.90 -18.44 23.04
N SER A 295 44.66 -19.13 21.92
CA SER A 295 45.39 -18.91 20.67
C SER A 295 44.98 -17.62 19.94
N ALA A 296 43.75 -17.18 20.16
CA ALA A 296 43.21 -15.94 19.61
C ALA A 296 43.56 -14.71 20.47
N LEU A 297 43.78 -14.87 21.78
CA LEU A 297 44.14 -13.80 22.71
C LEU A 297 45.53 -13.20 22.45
N ASP A 298 46.48 -14.01 21.96
CA ASP A 298 47.82 -13.54 21.61
C ASP A 298 47.85 -12.74 20.29
N GLN A 299 46.76 -12.76 19.52
CA GLN A 299 46.64 -12.07 18.23
C GLN A 299 45.98 -10.71 18.40
N LYS A 300 46.50 -9.70 17.69
CA LYS A 300 45.94 -8.35 17.71
C LYS A 300 44.68 -8.29 16.83
N ALA A 301 43.54 -8.66 17.38
CA ALA A 301 42.25 -8.65 16.69
C ALA A 301 41.62 -7.24 16.65
N PRO A 302 40.93 -6.86 15.56
CA PRO A 302 40.16 -5.63 15.51
C PRO A 302 38.94 -5.71 16.45
N LYS A 303 38.54 -4.55 16.99
CA LYS A 303 37.28 -4.42 17.74
C LYS A 303 36.11 -4.54 16.76
N ILE A 304 35.13 -5.39 17.08
CA ILE A 304 33.93 -5.57 16.28
C ILE A 304 32.79 -4.82 16.98
N VAL A 305 32.09 -3.96 16.24
CA VAL A 305 30.87 -3.30 16.72
C VAL A 305 29.68 -3.96 16.02
N ARG A 306 28.75 -4.46 16.83
CA ARG A 306 27.54 -5.12 16.36
C ARG A 306 26.31 -4.40 16.86
N GLU A 307 25.24 -4.55 16.10
CA GLU A 307 23.90 -4.23 16.58
C GLU A 307 23.52 -5.17 17.74
N PRO A 308 22.81 -4.67 18.77
CA PRO A 308 22.07 -5.51 19.71
C PRO A 308 21.16 -6.51 19.00
N ILE A 309 20.84 -7.64 19.63
CA ILE A 309 19.75 -8.51 19.16
C ILE A 309 18.41 -7.90 19.60
N PHE A 310 17.79 -7.12 18.72
CA PHE A 310 16.58 -6.35 19.03
C PHE A 310 15.34 -7.22 19.23
N LYS A 311 15.19 -8.31 18.46
CA LYS A 311 14.01 -9.19 18.53
C LYS A 311 14.32 -10.59 18.03
N LEU A 312 13.71 -11.59 18.68
CA LEU A 312 13.80 -13.00 18.31
C LEU A 312 12.40 -13.61 18.18
N SER A 313 12.21 -14.52 17.23
CA SER A 313 11.00 -15.34 17.13
C SER A 313 11.33 -16.75 16.69
N TRP A 314 10.77 -17.75 17.37
CA TRP A 314 11.05 -19.16 17.12
C TRP A 314 9.80 -19.87 16.58
N SER A 315 9.82 -20.16 15.29
CA SER A 315 8.70 -20.76 14.58
C SER A 315 8.79 -22.28 14.52
N GLY A 316 7.67 -22.94 14.82
CA GLY A 316 7.43 -24.36 14.55
C GLY A 316 6.54 -24.55 13.32
N PHE A 317 6.57 -25.75 12.73
CA PHE A 317 5.84 -26.08 11.50
C PHE A 317 5.17 -27.46 11.61
N PRO A 318 4.11 -27.74 10.83
CA PRO A 318 3.47 -29.05 10.75
C PRO A 318 4.27 -30.03 9.85
N ASN A 319 5.58 -30.10 10.04
CA ASN A 319 6.53 -30.89 9.24
C ASN A 319 7.02 -32.16 9.95
N SER A 320 6.40 -32.53 11.08
CA SER A 320 6.73 -33.73 11.85
C SER A 320 5.50 -34.24 12.58
N GLN A 321 5.49 -35.55 12.85
CA GLN A 321 4.50 -36.21 13.70
C GLN A 321 4.91 -36.22 15.19
N ASP A 322 6.17 -35.92 15.50
CA ASP A 322 6.64 -35.78 16.88
C ASP A 322 6.01 -34.54 17.52
N PRO A 323 5.41 -34.64 18.71
CA PRO A 323 4.76 -33.50 19.36
C PRO A 323 5.75 -32.38 19.73
N ARG A 324 7.08 -32.64 19.76
CA ARG A 324 8.14 -31.63 19.93
C ARG A 324 8.39 -30.80 18.67
N GLY A 325 7.96 -31.27 17.50
CA GLY A 325 8.08 -30.60 16.20
C GLY A 325 9.13 -31.22 15.27
N GLY A 326 9.21 -30.68 14.05
CA GLY A 326 10.25 -31.02 13.06
C GLY A 326 11.31 -29.93 12.99
N ASP A 327 11.80 -29.63 11.79
CA ASP A 327 12.66 -28.47 11.57
C ASP A 327 11.96 -27.19 12.03
N THR A 328 12.70 -26.32 12.71
CA THR A 328 12.21 -25.04 13.24
C THR A 328 12.96 -23.88 12.60
N VAL A 329 12.40 -22.67 12.70
CA VAL A 329 13.04 -21.47 12.17
C VAL A 329 13.22 -20.45 13.28
N LEU A 330 14.43 -19.91 13.41
CA LEU A 330 14.74 -18.79 14.29
C LEU A 330 14.91 -17.52 13.43
N THR A 331 14.03 -16.55 13.65
CA THR A 331 14.07 -15.22 13.02
C THR A 331 14.78 -14.25 13.95
N ILE A 332 15.74 -13.49 13.43
CA ILE A 332 16.68 -12.67 14.21
C ILE A 332 16.77 -11.26 13.61
N LEU A 333 16.32 -10.26 14.36
CA LEU A 333 16.54 -8.84 14.07
C LEU A 333 17.72 -8.31 14.90
N GLY A 334 18.70 -7.71 14.23
CA GLY A 334 19.95 -7.22 14.84
C GLY A 334 21.12 -8.22 14.77
N GLY A 335 22.20 -7.93 15.50
CA GLY A 335 23.43 -8.74 15.48
C GLY A 335 24.33 -8.52 14.26
N LEU A 336 23.95 -7.62 13.35
CA LEU A 336 24.71 -7.27 12.15
C LEU A 336 25.95 -6.44 12.52
N ASN A 337 26.96 -6.51 11.65
CA ASN A 337 28.15 -5.68 11.76
C ASN A 337 27.88 -4.31 11.12
N SER A 338 28.68 -3.30 11.47
CA SER A 338 28.58 -1.95 10.87
C SER A 338 28.65 -1.90 9.34
N ASP A 339 29.27 -2.91 8.72
CA ASP A 339 29.50 -2.99 7.28
C ASP A 339 28.43 -3.82 6.54
N SER A 340 27.48 -4.40 7.28
CA SER A 340 26.39 -5.20 6.72
C SER A 340 25.26 -4.28 6.20
N PRO A 341 24.61 -4.62 5.07
CA PRO A 341 23.40 -3.92 4.67
C PRO A 341 22.28 -4.17 5.70
N PRO A 342 21.30 -3.26 5.81
CA PRO A 342 20.17 -3.45 6.72
C PRO A 342 19.31 -4.63 6.27
N GLY A 343 18.73 -5.34 7.24
CA GLY A 343 17.89 -6.49 6.95
C GLY A 343 17.68 -7.40 8.16
N ILE A 344 17.17 -8.61 7.90
CA ILE A 344 16.83 -9.59 8.95
C ILE A 344 17.40 -10.98 8.62
N THR A 345 17.94 -11.67 9.62
CA THR A 345 18.59 -12.98 9.48
C THR A 345 17.68 -14.11 9.92
N ILE A 346 17.63 -15.19 9.14
CA ILE A 346 16.81 -16.37 9.41
C ILE A 346 17.69 -17.63 9.47
N PHE A 347 17.54 -18.44 10.53
CA PHE A 347 18.17 -19.76 10.65
C PHE A 347 17.14 -20.88 10.57
N LEU A 348 17.37 -21.84 9.68
CA LEU A 348 16.69 -23.14 9.71
C LEU A 348 17.43 -24.07 10.67
N LEU A 349 16.75 -24.55 11.70
CA LEU A 349 17.33 -25.39 12.76
C LEU A 349 16.78 -26.84 12.70
N PRO A 350 17.61 -27.86 12.99
CA PRO A 350 17.20 -29.26 13.04
C PRO A 350 16.08 -29.52 14.07
N PRO A 351 15.34 -30.64 13.94
CA PRO A 351 14.40 -31.06 14.97
C PRO A 351 15.11 -31.43 16.28
N PHE A 352 14.47 -31.13 17.40
CA PHE A 352 14.84 -31.67 18.72
C PHE A 352 14.04 -32.94 19.03
N ASN A 353 14.47 -34.07 18.46
CA ASN A 353 13.83 -35.38 18.67
C ASN A 353 14.86 -36.43 19.13
N PRO A 354 15.47 -36.29 20.32
CA PRO A 354 16.43 -37.27 20.81
C PRO A 354 15.80 -38.65 21.02
N PRO A 355 16.55 -39.75 20.77
CA PRO A 355 16.13 -41.10 21.13
C PRO A 355 16.19 -41.32 22.65
N GLU A 356 15.88 -42.53 23.10
CA GLU A 356 15.96 -42.90 24.52
C GLU A 356 17.42 -42.80 25.04
N PRO A 357 17.66 -42.23 26.24
CA PRO A 357 19.01 -42.10 26.77
C PRO A 357 19.65 -43.48 27.04
N PRO A 358 20.98 -43.61 26.89
CA PRO A 358 21.71 -44.83 27.26
C PRO A 358 21.53 -45.20 28.74
N SER A 359 21.64 -46.49 29.08
CA SER A 359 21.53 -47.03 30.45
C SER A 359 22.78 -46.72 31.31
N GLU A 360 23.08 -45.44 31.53
CA GLU A 360 24.21 -44.92 32.32
C GLU A 360 23.70 -44.11 33.54
N PRO A 361 24.52 -43.86 34.59
CA PRO A 361 24.00 -43.54 35.93
C PRO A 361 23.13 -42.28 35.93
N ALA A 362 22.02 -42.36 36.67
CA ALA A 362 21.03 -41.30 36.80
C ALA A 362 21.71 -39.96 37.12
N ALA A 363 21.46 -38.94 36.30
CA ALA A 363 21.88 -37.59 36.60
C ALA A 363 21.34 -37.16 37.98
N PRO A 364 22.07 -36.32 38.74
CA PRO A 364 21.54 -35.75 39.97
C PRO A 364 20.17 -35.11 39.72
N PRO A 365 19.22 -35.17 40.67
CA PRO A 365 17.83 -34.75 40.46
C PRO A 365 17.66 -33.28 40.01
N ASP A 366 18.67 -32.43 40.23
CA ASP A 366 18.64 -31.00 39.89
C ASP A 366 19.43 -30.62 38.62
N HIS A 367 19.92 -31.60 37.84
CA HIS A 367 20.76 -31.33 36.65
C HIS A 367 20.26 -32.03 35.38
N LEU A 368 20.24 -31.30 34.26
CA LEU A 368 19.91 -31.83 32.94
C LEU A 368 20.89 -32.93 32.51
N HIS A 369 20.37 -34.06 32.01
CA HIS A 369 21.19 -35.17 31.52
C HIS A 369 22.16 -34.68 30.43
N PRO A 370 23.45 -35.08 30.47
CA PRO A 370 24.41 -34.74 29.42
C PRO A 370 23.94 -35.15 28.01
N PHE A 371 23.26 -36.30 27.90
CA PHE A 371 22.65 -36.77 26.65
C PHE A 371 21.63 -35.77 26.07
N PHE A 372 20.65 -35.33 26.86
CA PHE A 372 19.64 -34.36 26.40
C PHE A 372 20.27 -33.00 26.15
N ARG A 373 21.23 -32.58 26.98
CA ARG A 373 22.00 -31.35 26.76
C ARG A 373 22.73 -31.36 25.41
N ASN A 374 23.37 -32.47 25.06
CA ASN A 374 24.04 -32.65 23.77
C ASN A 374 23.04 -32.66 22.61
N ALA A 375 21.91 -33.33 22.75
CA ALA A 375 20.86 -33.34 21.73
C ALA A 375 20.28 -31.95 21.48
N MET A 376 20.00 -31.17 22.54
CA MET A 376 19.56 -29.78 22.41
C MET A 376 20.62 -28.95 21.67
N ARG A 377 21.90 -29.08 22.05
CA ARG A 377 22.98 -28.34 21.38
C ARG A 377 23.11 -28.70 19.90
N GLN A 378 22.93 -29.97 19.53
CA GLN A 378 22.93 -30.41 18.14
C GLN A 378 21.79 -29.77 17.33
N SER A 379 20.61 -29.58 17.92
CA SER A 379 19.49 -28.87 17.26
C SER A 379 19.66 -27.35 17.14
N LEU A 380 20.78 -26.77 17.58
CA LEU A 380 21.07 -25.33 17.46
C LEU A 380 22.05 -24.98 16.34
N THR A 381 22.51 -25.97 15.58
CA THR A 381 23.39 -25.75 14.42
C THR A 381 22.54 -25.52 13.17
N PRO A 382 22.57 -24.32 12.55
CA PRO A 382 21.74 -24.02 11.39
C PRO A 382 22.05 -24.93 10.21
N LYS A 383 21.00 -25.54 9.65
CA LYS A 383 21.04 -26.27 8.38
C LYS A 383 21.17 -25.32 7.20
N LYS A 384 20.47 -24.18 7.28
CA LYS A 384 20.44 -23.12 6.25
C LYS A 384 20.31 -21.76 6.93
N THR A 385 20.84 -20.74 6.27
CA THR A 385 20.70 -19.34 6.66
C THR A 385 20.19 -18.54 5.47
N PHE A 386 19.32 -17.58 5.73
CA PHE A 386 18.83 -16.63 4.74
C PHE A 386 18.86 -15.22 5.32
N PHE A 387 19.11 -14.22 4.48
CA PHE A 387 19.13 -12.82 4.85
C PHE A 387 18.17 -12.04 3.95
N TYR A 388 17.13 -11.44 4.55
CA TYR A 388 16.24 -10.51 3.84
C TYR A 388 16.88 -9.13 3.92
N GLU A 389 17.55 -8.74 2.84
CA GLU A 389 18.07 -7.38 2.66
C GLU A 389 16.91 -6.41 2.40
N THR A 390 16.95 -5.24 3.04
CA THR A 390 15.93 -4.19 2.88
C THR A 390 16.58 -2.89 2.41
N PHE A 391 15.82 -2.00 1.79
CA PHE A 391 16.34 -0.70 1.33
C PHE A 391 16.62 0.27 2.48
N GLY A 392 15.92 0.11 3.60
CA GLY A 392 16.06 0.92 4.81
C GLY A 392 16.27 0.07 6.07
N VAL A 393 16.38 0.73 7.23
CA VAL A 393 16.61 0.05 8.52
C VAL A 393 15.33 -0.62 9.00
N VAL A 394 15.38 -1.92 9.28
CA VAL A 394 14.25 -2.65 9.85
C VAL A 394 14.06 -2.25 11.31
N GLN A 395 12.92 -1.64 11.62
CA GLN A 395 12.55 -1.19 12.96
C GLN A 395 11.87 -2.29 13.78
N ASP A 396 11.01 -3.08 13.14
CA ASP A 396 10.34 -4.22 13.74
C ASP A 396 9.86 -5.19 12.64
N TYR A 397 9.46 -6.40 13.04
CA TYR A 397 8.82 -7.37 12.14
C TYR A 397 7.65 -8.10 12.81
N SER A 398 6.75 -8.64 12.01
CA SER A 398 5.71 -9.56 12.47
C SER A 398 5.55 -10.72 11.49
N LEU A 399 5.42 -11.93 12.03
CA LEU A 399 5.13 -13.12 11.24
C LEU A 399 3.61 -13.26 11.08
N ILE A 400 3.15 -13.78 9.93
CA ILE A 400 1.73 -14.05 9.69
C ILE A 400 1.48 -15.56 9.73
N PRO A 401 0.96 -16.12 10.84
CA PRO A 401 0.55 -17.51 10.93
C PRO A 401 -0.58 -17.84 9.96
N ARG A 402 -0.64 -19.09 9.51
CA ARG A 402 -1.76 -19.55 8.67
C ARG A 402 -3.09 -19.62 9.41
N SER A 403 -3.09 -20.16 10.63
CA SER A 403 -4.33 -20.41 11.39
C SER A 403 -4.15 -20.71 12.88
N ASN A 404 -2.93 -20.66 13.41
CA ASN A 404 -2.64 -21.07 14.79
C ASN A 404 -2.07 -19.89 15.60
N PRO A 405 -2.75 -19.43 16.65
CA PRO A 405 -2.31 -18.28 17.46
C PRO A 405 -1.31 -18.64 18.57
N HIS A 406 -1.04 -19.93 18.80
CA HIS A 406 -0.14 -20.38 19.87
C HIS A 406 1.33 -20.07 19.54
N PHE A 407 2.23 -20.37 20.48
CA PHE A 407 3.68 -20.15 20.34
C PHE A 407 4.03 -18.67 20.04
N SER A 408 3.40 -17.77 20.80
CA SER A 408 3.52 -16.31 20.62
C SER A 408 3.14 -15.84 19.21
N GLY A 409 2.19 -16.53 18.55
CA GLY A 409 1.78 -16.19 17.19
C GLY A 409 2.82 -16.51 16.12
N ASN A 410 3.70 -17.49 16.34
CA ASN A 410 4.80 -17.82 15.43
C ASN A 410 4.71 -19.22 14.80
N TYR A 411 3.58 -19.93 14.94
CA TYR A 411 3.42 -21.28 14.41
C TYR A 411 2.94 -21.28 12.96
N ASP A 412 3.66 -22.00 12.09
CA ASP A 412 3.41 -22.13 10.66
C ASP A 412 3.13 -20.81 9.92
N PRO A 413 4.02 -19.81 10.04
CA PRO A 413 3.89 -18.55 9.32
C PRO A 413 4.13 -18.73 7.82
N TYR A 414 3.33 -18.02 7.01
CA TYR A 414 3.45 -18.03 5.55
C TYR A 414 4.01 -16.72 4.96
N ALA A 415 4.09 -15.67 5.78
CA ALA A 415 4.59 -14.36 5.40
C ALA A 415 5.31 -13.68 6.57
N ILE A 416 6.19 -12.74 6.23
CA ILE A 416 6.84 -11.82 7.16
C ILE A 416 6.52 -10.39 6.74
N LEU A 417 6.10 -9.57 7.70
CA LEU A 417 5.91 -8.13 7.57
C LEU A 417 7.08 -7.41 8.22
N LEU A 418 7.67 -6.43 7.54
CA LEU A 418 8.78 -5.62 8.03
C LEU A 418 8.34 -4.17 8.14
N ILE A 419 8.56 -3.53 9.28
CA ILE A 419 8.50 -2.07 9.39
C ILE A 419 9.89 -1.54 9.03
N VAL A 420 9.99 -0.81 7.92
CA VAL A 420 11.26 -0.31 7.38
C VAL A 420 11.30 1.20 7.48
N GLU A 421 12.39 1.75 8.01
CA GLU A 421 12.64 3.19 8.06
C GLU A 421 13.62 3.62 6.96
N SER A 422 13.18 4.57 6.14
CA SER A 422 14.02 5.23 5.13
C SER A 422 13.59 6.68 4.91
N ASP A 423 14.57 7.57 4.83
CA ASP A 423 14.38 9.04 4.72
C ASP A 423 13.43 9.63 5.78
N GLY A 424 13.47 9.09 7.00
CA GLY A 424 12.63 9.54 8.11
C GLY A 424 11.15 9.14 8.01
N MET A 425 10.80 8.20 7.13
CA MET A 425 9.47 7.59 7.08
C MET A 425 9.55 6.11 7.44
N LYS A 426 8.60 5.64 8.25
CA LYS A 426 8.43 4.21 8.54
C LYS A 426 7.28 3.63 7.72
N THR A 427 7.59 2.69 6.84
CA THR A 427 6.63 2.00 5.96
C THR A 427 6.61 0.51 6.24
N VAL A 428 5.73 -0.22 5.58
CA VAL A 428 5.59 -1.67 5.75
C VAL A 428 5.93 -2.36 4.44
N GLU A 429 6.71 -3.43 4.52
CA GLU A 429 6.96 -4.38 3.44
C GLU A 429 6.46 -5.78 3.82
N ALA A 430 6.18 -6.62 2.83
CA ALA A 430 5.76 -8.00 3.05
C ALA A 430 6.47 -8.95 2.11
N TYR A 431 6.88 -10.11 2.63
CA TYR A 431 7.56 -11.15 1.87
C TYR A 431 7.06 -12.54 2.24
N GLN A 432 7.18 -13.48 1.30
CA GLN A 432 6.95 -14.91 1.54
C GLN A 432 7.84 -15.41 2.68
N PHE A 433 7.26 -16.24 3.57
CA PHE A 433 7.96 -16.87 4.68
C PHE A 433 7.47 -18.31 4.90
N PRO A 434 8.30 -19.25 5.41
CA PRO A 434 9.74 -19.14 5.52
C PRO A 434 10.39 -18.98 4.13
N PRO A 435 11.67 -18.60 4.04
CA PRO A 435 12.35 -18.47 2.76
C PRO A 435 12.21 -19.75 1.91
N PRO A 436 12.09 -19.62 0.57
CA PRO A 436 11.98 -20.77 -0.32
C PRO A 436 13.06 -21.83 -0.04
N GLY A 437 12.64 -23.09 0.08
CA GLY A 437 13.53 -24.22 0.37
C GLY A 437 13.88 -24.45 1.84
N PHE A 438 13.29 -23.70 2.79
CA PHE A 438 13.46 -23.94 4.23
C PHE A 438 12.60 -25.11 4.72
N ILE A 439 11.29 -25.04 4.53
CA ILE A 439 10.32 -26.05 4.98
C ILE A 439 9.61 -26.60 3.76
N GLN A 440 9.72 -27.91 3.53
CA GLN A 440 8.96 -28.59 2.49
C GLN A 440 7.57 -28.91 3.03
N ALA A 441 6.51 -28.50 2.33
CA ALA A 441 5.16 -28.89 2.72
C ALA A 441 5.08 -30.42 2.72
N ALA A 442 4.67 -31.02 3.84
CA ALA A 442 4.47 -32.46 3.92
C ALA A 442 3.44 -32.86 2.87
N GLN A 443 3.89 -33.49 1.77
CA GLN A 443 2.97 -34.18 0.88
C GLN A 443 2.31 -35.28 1.72
N VAL A 444 0.98 -35.22 1.84
CA VAL A 444 0.20 -36.36 2.28
C VAL A 444 0.36 -37.41 1.17
N GLU A 445 1.35 -38.28 1.30
CA GLU A 445 1.55 -39.40 0.40
C GLU A 445 0.30 -40.29 0.47
N SER A 446 -0.50 -40.21 -0.58
CA SER A 446 -1.44 -41.27 -0.91
C SER A 446 -0.60 -42.47 -1.32
N ALA A 447 -0.47 -43.43 -0.43
CA ALA A 447 0.28 -44.66 -0.64
C ALA A 447 -0.34 -45.49 -1.78
N VAL A 448 0.10 -45.29 -3.02
CA VAL A 448 0.08 -46.31 -4.08
C VAL A 448 1.24 -46.09 -5.05
N ALA A 449 2.09 -47.11 -5.15
CA ALA A 449 3.04 -47.41 -6.23
C ALA A 449 4.30 -46.54 -6.38
N ALA A 450 5.39 -47.00 -5.76
CA ALA A 450 6.68 -47.16 -6.45
C ALA A 450 7.60 -48.06 -5.60
N ALA A 451 7.42 -49.37 -5.72
CA ALA A 451 8.47 -50.32 -5.44
C ALA A 451 9.18 -50.59 -6.77
N GLN A 452 10.46 -50.19 -6.86
CA GLN A 452 11.53 -50.71 -7.72
C GLN A 452 12.57 -49.61 -7.95
N ASP A 453 13.63 -49.62 -7.16
CA ASP A 453 15.00 -49.86 -7.65
C ASP A 453 16.00 -49.52 -6.54
N GLU A 454 16.42 -50.56 -5.82
CA GLU A 454 17.67 -50.56 -5.04
C GLU A 454 18.81 -50.96 -5.98
N GLN A 455 19.89 -50.16 -6.00
CA GLN A 455 21.25 -50.69 -6.19
C GLN A 455 22.33 -49.72 -5.68
N ASP A 456 22.95 -50.17 -4.58
CA ASP A 456 24.38 -50.13 -4.24
C ASP A 456 25.16 -48.81 -4.14
N ALA A 457 25.44 -48.41 -2.89
CA ALA A 457 26.76 -47.91 -2.46
C ALA A 457 26.95 -48.05 -0.93
N GLU A 458 27.95 -48.82 -0.51
CA GLU A 458 28.35 -48.99 0.91
C GLU A 458 28.97 -47.69 1.52
N PRO A 459 28.80 -47.44 2.84
CA PRO A 459 29.45 -46.34 3.53
C PRO A 459 30.76 -46.79 4.20
N THR A 460 31.86 -46.12 3.87
CA THR A 460 33.13 -46.23 4.61
C THR A 460 33.11 -45.37 5.87
N ASN A 461 33.25 -46.04 7.02
CA ASN A 461 33.56 -45.44 8.33
C ASN A 461 34.85 -44.60 8.28
N SER A 462 34.79 -43.34 8.73
CA SER A 462 35.96 -42.64 9.28
C SER A 462 35.57 -41.49 10.22
N GLY A 463 35.88 -41.69 11.51
CA GLY A 463 36.64 -40.75 12.34
C GLY A 463 36.01 -39.42 12.76
N MET A 464 35.81 -39.28 14.08
CA MET A 464 35.62 -38.02 14.80
C MET A 464 36.60 -36.93 14.38
N LEU A 465 36.11 -35.81 13.83
CA LEU A 465 36.79 -34.52 13.78
C LEU A 465 35.75 -33.39 13.87
N SER A 466 36.14 -32.32 14.56
CA SER A 466 35.38 -31.10 14.89
C SER A 466 34.56 -30.53 13.72
N PRO A 467 33.42 -29.86 13.98
CA PRO A 467 32.64 -29.23 12.92
C PRO A 467 33.45 -28.14 12.21
N PRO A 468 33.37 -28.02 10.87
CA PRO A 468 34.03 -26.96 10.14
C PRO A 468 33.42 -25.59 10.47
N PRO A 469 34.17 -24.49 10.34
CA PRO A 469 33.65 -23.14 10.56
C PRO A 469 32.52 -22.83 9.57
N PRO A 470 31.51 -22.03 9.97
CA PRO A 470 30.41 -21.66 9.10
C PRO A 470 30.93 -20.88 7.88
N PRO A 471 30.35 -21.07 6.69
CA PRO A 471 30.69 -20.26 5.53
C PRO A 471 30.37 -18.78 5.83
N PRO A 472 31.21 -17.83 5.39
CA PRO A 472 30.87 -16.41 5.45
C PRO A 472 29.56 -16.17 4.69
N LEU A 473 28.73 -15.27 5.22
CA LEU A 473 27.49 -14.84 4.56
C LEU A 473 27.81 -14.50 3.10
N PRO A 474 27.22 -15.21 2.12
CA PRO A 474 27.41 -14.84 0.73
C PRO A 474 26.82 -13.45 0.56
N LYS A 475 27.61 -12.51 0.01
CA LYS A 475 27.06 -11.32 -0.62
C LYS A 475 26.22 -11.82 -1.77
N SER A 476 24.91 -11.88 -1.59
CA SER A 476 24.00 -12.30 -2.65
C SER A 476 24.12 -11.32 -3.81
N PRO A 477 24.56 -11.75 -5.00
CA PRO A 477 24.16 -11.08 -6.22
C PRO A 477 22.65 -11.28 -6.33
N ARG A 478 21.89 -10.21 -6.59
CA ARG A 478 20.42 -10.16 -6.57
C ARG A 478 19.68 -11.22 -7.43
N HIS A 479 20.35 -12.14 -8.15
CA HIS A 479 19.74 -12.92 -9.23
C HIS A 479 20.14 -14.41 -9.39
N LEU A 480 20.51 -15.18 -8.35
CA LEU A 480 20.84 -16.63 -8.56
C LEU A 480 20.28 -17.65 -7.55
N ASN A 481 19.41 -17.26 -6.62
CA ASN A 481 18.58 -18.19 -5.82
C ASN A 481 17.11 -17.78 -5.94
N PRO A 482 16.10 -18.65 -5.70
CA PRO A 482 14.72 -18.19 -5.62
C PRO A 482 14.58 -17.28 -4.40
N SER A 483 14.73 -15.97 -4.60
CA SER A 483 14.48 -14.95 -3.59
C SER A 483 13.05 -15.07 -3.08
N PRO A 484 12.79 -14.89 -1.78
CA PRO A 484 11.44 -14.83 -1.24
C PRO A 484 10.61 -13.83 -2.04
N LEU A 485 9.43 -14.28 -2.45
CA LEU A 485 8.53 -13.46 -3.25
C LEU A 485 8.01 -12.27 -2.42
N PRO A 486 8.12 -11.02 -2.91
CA PRO A 486 7.42 -9.88 -2.31
C PRO A 486 5.91 -10.13 -2.35
N LEU A 487 5.22 -9.80 -1.25
CA LEU A 487 3.78 -9.91 -1.13
C LEU A 487 3.14 -8.53 -1.17
N ARG A 488 2.01 -8.41 -1.86
CA ARG A 488 1.26 -7.17 -1.98
C ARG A 488 0.47 -6.90 -0.70
N LEU A 489 0.63 -5.69 -0.18
CA LEU A 489 -0.08 -5.17 0.98
C LEU A 489 -1.46 -4.62 0.59
N PRO A 490 -2.38 -4.48 1.55
CA PRO A 490 -3.64 -3.75 1.36
C PRO A 490 -3.38 -2.31 0.89
N VAL A 491 -4.27 -1.76 0.06
CA VAL A 491 -4.02 -0.51 -0.68
C VAL A 491 -3.51 0.65 0.20
N PRO A 492 -4.05 0.90 1.41
CA PRO A 492 -3.52 1.94 2.29
C PRO A 492 -2.03 1.77 2.63
N LEU A 493 -1.61 0.55 3.00
CA LEU A 493 -0.21 0.26 3.33
C LEU A 493 0.67 0.23 2.08
N LEU A 494 0.14 -0.26 0.95
CA LEU A 494 0.83 -0.25 -0.34
C LEU A 494 1.19 1.17 -0.78
N GLY A 495 0.24 2.10 -0.74
CA GLY A 495 0.46 3.51 -1.11
C GLY A 495 1.40 4.24 -0.14
N GLY A 496 1.35 3.87 1.15
CA GLY A 496 2.32 4.36 2.14
C GLY A 496 3.74 3.89 1.85
N ASN A 497 3.91 2.62 1.45
CA ASN A 497 5.21 2.03 1.14
C ASN A 497 5.83 2.57 -0.14
N SER A 498 5.05 2.64 -1.23
CA SER A 498 5.55 3.16 -2.51
C SER A 498 5.86 4.65 -2.45
N GLY A 499 5.20 5.39 -1.54
CA GLY A 499 5.41 6.82 -1.34
C GLY A 499 4.89 7.62 -2.51
N ILE A 500 3.57 7.68 -2.65
CA ILE A 500 2.89 8.36 -3.76
C ILE A 500 3.35 9.82 -3.87
N LEU A 501 3.83 10.23 -5.05
CA LEU A 501 4.26 11.61 -5.34
C LEU A 501 3.19 12.40 -6.08
N GLY A 502 2.34 11.71 -6.84
CA GLY A 502 1.21 12.27 -7.54
C GLY A 502 0.45 11.21 -8.33
N GLY A 503 -0.59 11.64 -9.02
CA GLY A 503 -1.38 10.76 -9.84
C GLY A 503 -2.43 11.48 -10.66
N GLN A 504 -3.09 10.72 -11.53
CA GLN A 504 -4.17 11.18 -12.39
C GLN A 504 -5.33 10.18 -12.36
N MET A 505 -6.50 10.68 -12.75
CA MET A 505 -7.71 9.91 -12.93
C MET A 505 -8.09 9.88 -14.39
N ILE A 506 -8.41 8.69 -14.88
CA ILE A 506 -8.74 8.46 -16.29
C ILE A 506 -10.13 7.84 -16.37
N LYS A 507 -11.02 8.51 -17.10
CA LYS A 507 -12.34 7.98 -17.47
C LYS A 507 -12.18 7.05 -18.68
N LEU A 508 -12.72 5.83 -18.58
CA LEU A 508 -12.67 4.84 -19.63
C LEU A 508 -14.07 4.53 -20.19
N ASP A 509 -14.15 4.29 -21.49
CA ASP A 509 -15.30 3.62 -22.10
C ASP A 509 -15.29 2.12 -21.76
N PRO A 510 -16.42 1.41 -21.95
CA PRO A 510 -16.54 0.01 -21.58
C PRO A 510 -15.51 -0.92 -22.26
N ASP A 511 -15.19 -0.71 -23.53
CA ASP A 511 -14.30 -1.60 -24.28
C ASP A 511 -12.85 -1.42 -23.80
N THR A 512 -12.43 -0.17 -23.62
CA THR A 512 -11.10 0.16 -23.07
C THR A 512 -10.97 -0.32 -21.62
N TYR A 513 -12.00 -0.17 -20.80
CA TYR A 513 -11.99 -0.64 -19.42
C TYR A 513 -11.72 -2.15 -19.30
N GLN A 514 -12.32 -2.96 -20.19
CA GLN A 514 -12.08 -4.42 -20.18
C GLN A 514 -10.62 -4.78 -20.50
N ALA A 515 -9.91 -3.95 -21.27
CA ALA A 515 -8.48 -4.15 -21.53
C ALA A 515 -7.63 -3.92 -20.26
N PHE A 516 -8.02 -2.98 -19.40
CA PHE A 516 -7.33 -2.67 -18.14
C PHE A 516 -7.56 -3.72 -17.05
N VAL A 517 -8.79 -4.20 -16.90
CA VAL A 517 -9.19 -5.05 -15.74
C VAL A 517 -9.07 -6.55 -16.05
N LYS A 518 -8.48 -6.93 -17.19
CA LYS A 518 -8.28 -8.34 -17.55
C LYS A 518 -7.39 -9.04 -16.51
N LYS A 519 -8.00 -9.87 -15.67
CA LYS A 519 -7.33 -10.53 -14.54
C LYS A 519 -6.16 -11.42 -15.01
N SER A 520 -4.95 -11.12 -14.54
CA SER A 520 -3.80 -12.02 -14.56
C SER A 520 -3.84 -12.94 -13.34
N SER A 521 -3.46 -14.21 -13.50
CA SER A 521 -3.54 -15.26 -12.47
C SER A 521 -2.50 -15.18 -11.34
N ASN A 522 -1.77 -14.07 -11.21
CA ASN A 522 -0.67 -13.95 -10.25
C ASN A 522 -1.18 -13.36 -8.93
N ASP A 523 -1.58 -14.25 -8.03
CA ASP A 523 -2.02 -13.94 -6.68
C ASP A 523 -0.79 -13.86 -5.76
N HIS A 524 -0.26 -12.66 -5.58
CA HIS A 524 0.88 -12.37 -4.70
C HIS A 524 0.44 -11.58 -3.47
N ASP A 525 -0.81 -11.71 -3.05
CA ASP A 525 -1.37 -10.92 -1.96
C ASP A 525 -1.06 -11.51 -0.59
N ILE A 526 -0.98 -10.63 0.42
CA ILE A 526 -1.21 -11.09 1.79
C ILE A 526 -2.67 -11.56 1.87
N ASN A 527 -2.88 -12.88 1.85
CA ASN A 527 -4.20 -13.50 1.67
C ASN A 527 -5.06 -13.36 2.94
N LEU A 528 -5.52 -12.13 3.21
CA LEU A 528 -6.39 -11.80 4.34
C LEU A 528 -7.82 -12.26 4.06
N LYS A 529 -8.38 -13.04 5.00
CA LYS A 529 -9.72 -13.64 4.86
C LYS A 529 -10.74 -13.12 5.87
N GLY A 530 -10.32 -12.18 6.72
CA GLY A 530 -11.11 -11.75 7.87
C GLY A 530 -12.25 -10.80 7.57
N GLY A 531 -13.32 -10.93 8.34
CA GLY A 531 -14.51 -10.08 8.32
C GLY A 531 -15.39 -10.21 7.08
N GLN A 532 -16.50 -9.48 7.06
CA GLN A 532 -17.37 -9.29 5.91
C GLN A 532 -17.81 -7.83 5.84
N ALA A 533 -17.78 -7.25 4.65
CA ALA A 533 -18.19 -5.88 4.41
C ALA A 533 -19.61 -5.86 3.81
N PHE A 534 -20.47 -5.03 4.38
CA PHE A 534 -21.86 -4.86 3.97
C PHE A 534 -22.07 -3.44 3.45
N ALA A 535 -22.76 -3.33 2.33
CA ALA A 535 -23.13 -2.02 1.82
C ALA A 535 -24.17 -1.36 2.75
N ASP A 536 -24.07 -0.04 2.84
CA ASP A 536 -25.03 0.78 3.58
C ASP A 536 -26.44 0.64 2.96
N ILE A 537 -27.36 0.11 3.76
CA ILE A 537 -28.74 -0.19 3.36
C ILE A 537 -29.50 1.09 3.05
N ASP A 538 -29.26 2.16 3.81
CA ASP A 538 -29.95 3.44 3.63
C ASP A 538 -29.57 4.09 2.29
N LYS A 539 -28.40 3.73 1.77
CA LYS A 539 -27.85 4.16 0.48
C LYS A 539 -27.95 3.14 -0.63
N ALA A 540 -28.58 1.98 -0.39
CA ALA A 540 -28.67 0.89 -1.38
C ALA A 540 -29.35 1.30 -2.70
N SER A 541 -30.33 2.21 -2.65
CA SER A 541 -31.02 2.69 -3.86
C SER A 541 -30.14 3.59 -4.72
N GLU A 542 -29.29 4.42 -4.09
CA GLU A 542 -28.31 5.28 -4.76
C GLU A 542 -27.14 4.45 -5.28
N LEU A 543 -26.67 3.44 -4.53
CA LEU A 543 -25.64 2.50 -4.97
C LEU A 543 -26.03 1.75 -6.25
N LYS A 544 -27.32 1.43 -6.45
CA LYS A 544 -27.80 0.82 -7.70
C LYS A 544 -27.66 1.74 -8.92
N LEU A 545 -27.57 3.06 -8.72
CA LEU A 545 -27.35 4.03 -9.80
C LEU A 545 -25.87 4.08 -10.21
N SER A 546 -24.95 3.57 -9.39
CA SER A 546 -23.52 3.46 -9.69
C SER A 546 -23.23 2.67 -10.97
N LYS A 547 -24.14 1.80 -11.42
CA LYS A 547 -24.00 1.09 -12.70
C LYS A 547 -24.00 2.01 -13.93
N TYR A 548 -24.54 3.22 -13.81
CA TYR A 548 -24.59 4.21 -14.89
C TYR A 548 -23.43 5.23 -14.82
N GLN A 549 -22.61 5.16 -13.77
CA GLN A 549 -21.42 5.98 -13.66
C GLN A 549 -20.35 5.46 -14.63
N PRO A 550 -19.47 6.31 -15.16
CA PRO A 550 -18.41 5.85 -16.05
C PRO A 550 -17.34 5.07 -15.27
N HIS A 551 -16.59 4.24 -15.98
CA HIS A 551 -15.47 3.50 -15.42
C HIS A 551 -14.26 4.40 -15.24
N ARG A 552 -13.51 4.22 -14.15
CA ARG A 552 -12.37 5.10 -13.83
C ARG A 552 -11.19 4.34 -13.26
N ILE A 553 -10.02 4.66 -13.78
CA ILE A 553 -8.74 4.15 -13.29
C ILE A 553 -7.96 5.31 -12.66
N MET A 554 -7.42 5.08 -11.48
CA MET A 554 -6.43 5.93 -10.83
C MET A 554 -5.04 5.42 -11.19
N VAL A 555 -4.18 6.32 -11.67
CA VAL A 555 -2.78 6.03 -11.98
C VAL A 555 -1.92 6.88 -11.06
N THR A 556 -1.05 6.24 -10.29
CA THR A 556 -0.13 6.90 -9.35
C THR A 556 1.31 6.70 -9.79
N TYR A 557 2.16 7.68 -9.51
CA TYR A 557 3.61 7.55 -9.65
C TYR A 557 4.27 7.83 -8.31
N ASN A 558 5.28 7.03 -8.01
CA ASN A 558 5.72 6.79 -6.64
C ASN A 558 7.21 7.07 -6.46
N ARG A 559 7.64 7.16 -5.21
CA ARG A 559 9.03 7.44 -4.83
C ARG A 559 9.95 6.26 -5.12
N ASP A 560 9.44 5.04 -5.00
CA ASP A 560 10.12 3.78 -5.35
C ASP A 560 10.26 3.55 -6.87
N LEU A 561 10.06 4.59 -7.68
CA LEU A 561 10.09 4.54 -9.15
C LEU A 561 9.06 3.59 -9.78
N SER A 562 8.00 3.25 -9.03
CA SER A 562 6.86 2.51 -9.58
C SER A 562 5.76 3.43 -10.12
N VAL A 563 5.02 2.92 -11.11
CA VAL A 563 3.72 3.44 -11.55
C VAL A 563 2.67 2.39 -11.26
N GLN A 564 1.66 2.73 -10.47
CA GLN A 564 0.64 1.79 -10.00
C GLN A 564 -0.75 2.18 -10.49
N PHE A 565 -1.55 1.17 -10.84
CA PHE A 565 -2.90 1.31 -11.38
C PHE A 565 -3.94 0.74 -10.44
N PHE A 566 -5.02 1.48 -10.23
CA PHE A 566 -6.14 1.07 -9.38
C PHE A 566 -7.47 1.34 -10.06
N ASP A 567 -8.35 0.36 -10.03
CA ASP A 567 -9.75 0.57 -10.39
C ASP A 567 -10.48 1.29 -9.26
N ILE A 568 -10.98 2.48 -9.56
CA ILE A 568 -11.77 3.31 -8.65
C ILE A 568 -13.22 3.45 -9.13
N SER A 569 -13.67 2.56 -10.01
CA SER A 569 -15.06 2.45 -10.43
C SER A 569 -16.00 2.28 -9.24
N THR A 570 -17.08 3.06 -9.24
CA THR A 570 -18.17 2.92 -8.25
C THR A 570 -18.89 1.58 -8.31
N GLN A 571 -18.77 0.88 -9.44
CA GLN A 571 -19.35 -0.43 -9.67
C GLN A 571 -18.80 -1.47 -8.67
N LEU A 572 -17.56 -1.28 -8.18
CA LEU A 572 -16.95 -2.11 -7.15
C LEU A 572 -17.67 -2.02 -5.79
N LEU A 573 -18.41 -0.92 -5.56
CA LEU A 573 -19.19 -0.70 -4.35
C LEU A 573 -20.60 -1.31 -4.43
N ILE A 574 -21.00 -1.81 -5.59
CA ILE A 574 -22.33 -2.42 -5.76
C ILE A 574 -22.33 -3.76 -5.00
N PRO A 575 -23.20 -3.92 -3.99
CA PRO A 575 -23.23 -5.15 -3.24
C PRO A 575 -23.79 -6.31 -4.06
N SER A 576 -23.37 -7.53 -3.74
CA SER A 576 -23.96 -8.75 -4.28
C SER A 576 -25.35 -9.02 -3.71
N ALA A 577 -25.98 -10.13 -4.12
CA ALA A 577 -27.36 -10.47 -3.73
C ALA A 577 -27.58 -10.53 -2.21
N ASN A 578 -26.53 -10.84 -1.44
CA ASN A 578 -26.56 -10.92 0.03
C ASN A 578 -26.19 -9.61 0.73
N ASN A 579 -26.20 -8.48 0.01
CA ASN A 579 -25.76 -7.16 0.48
C ASN A 579 -24.25 -7.07 0.83
N LEU A 580 -23.44 -7.98 0.30
CA LEU A 580 -21.99 -8.04 0.56
C LEU A 580 -21.21 -7.21 -0.47
N VAL A 581 -20.22 -6.46 0.00
CA VAL A 581 -19.23 -5.84 -0.87
C VAL A 581 -18.12 -6.86 -1.11
N GLU A 582 -17.98 -7.30 -2.36
CA GLU A 582 -17.06 -8.39 -2.75
C GLU A 582 -15.71 -7.88 -3.27
N HIS A 583 -15.61 -6.59 -3.58
CA HIS A 583 -14.43 -5.96 -4.15
C HIS A 583 -13.80 -4.96 -3.18
N GLU A 584 -12.49 -4.79 -3.25
CA GLU A 584 -11.82 -3.67 -2.60
C GLU A 584 -12.08 -2.39 -3.40
N TRP A 585 -12.07 -1.24 -2.74
CA TRP A 585 -12.08 0.05 -3.42
C TRP A 585 -11.03 0.94 -2.77
N PRO A 586 -9.99 1.36 -3.51
CA PRO A 586 -9.67 0.99 -4.90
C PRO A 586 -9.30 -0.49 -5.05
N GLU A 587 -9.58 -1.11 -6.20
CA GLU A 587 -9.10 -2.46 -6.51
C GLU A 587 -7.75 -2.36 -7.26
N PRO A 588 -6.66 -2.91 -6.73
CA PRO A 588 -5.34 -2.80 -7.38
C PRO A 588 -5.24 -3.65 -8.66
N LEU A 589 -4.61 -3.12 -9.70
CA LEU A 589 -4.41 -3.76 -11.02
C LEU A 589 -2.93 -4.08 -11.27
N PRO A 590 -2.37 -5.14 -10.63
CA PRO A 590 -0.94 -5.37 -10.54
C PRO A 590 -0.31 -5.71 -11.90
N ALA A 591 -1.09 -6.30 -12.81
CA ALA A 591 -0.65 -6.62 -14.15
C ALA A 591 -0.22 -5.37 -14.95
N LEU A 592 -0.76 -4.20 -14.61
CA LEU A 592 -0.42 -2.93 -15.27
C LEU A 592 0.71 -2.18 -14.57
N ASN A 593 1.13 -2.59 -13.37
CA ASN A 593 2.16 -1.87 -12.62
C ASN A 593 3.49 -1.91 -13.38
N ILE A 594 4.19 -0.77 -13.36
CA ILE A 594 5.50 -0.60 -13.99
C ILE A 594 6.50 -0.33 -12.88
N HIS A 595 7.62 -1.05 -12.91
CA HIS A 595 8.76 -0.86 -12.00
C HIS A 595 9.96 -0.44 -12.84
N LEU A 596 10.57 0.71 -12.51
CA LEU A 596 11.70 1.27 -13.25
C LEU A 596 13.04 1.13 -12.53
N ASP A 597 13.05 0.62 -11.30
CA ASP A 597 14.26 0.35 -10.52
C ASP A 597 15.26 -0.56 -11.27
N GLU A 598 14.79 -1.65 -11.86
CA GLU A 598 15.64 -2.57 -12.65
C GLU A 598 16.30 -1.88 -13.87
N LEU A 599 15.64 -0.85 -14.43
CA LEU A 599 16.18 -0.07 -15.54
C LEU A 599 17.43 0.71 -15.12
N PHE A 600 17.47 1.19 -13.89
CA PHE A 600 18.53 2.08 -13.41
C PHE A 600 19.69 1.35 -12.72
N ASP A 601 19.49 0.07 -12.42
CA ASP A 601 20.55 -0.86 -12.03
C ASP A 601 21.37 -1.37 -13.24
N ASP A 602 20.89 -1.18 -14.47
CA ASP A 602 21.57 -1.63 -15.68
C ASP A 602 22.80 -0.75 -16.01
N PRO A 603 24.02 -1.31 -15.99
CA PRO A 603 25.24 -0.56 -16.28
C PRO A 603 25.27 0.04 -17.71
N GLU A 604 24.53 -0.52 -18.68
CA GLU A 604 24.48 -0.01 -20.05
C GLU A 604 23.70 1.31 -20.17
N LEU A 605 22.82 1.60 -19.22
CA LEU A 605 21.96 2.80 -19.24
C LEU A 605 22.56 3.99 -18.49
N VAL A 606 23.57 3.76 -17.67
CA VAL A 606 24.23 4.78 -16.83
C VAL A 606 24.77 5.96 -17.65
N GLU A 607 25.25 5.74 -18.88
CA GLU A 607 25.79 6.81 -19.73
C GLU A 607 24.73 7.74 -20.33
N TYR A 608 23.47 7.28 -20.41
CA TYR A 608 22.36 8.02 -21.02
C TYR A 608 21.53 8.82 -20.00
N ILE A 609 21.71 8.54 -18.72
CA ILE A 609 20.93 9.15 -17.65
C ILE A 609 21.72 10.31 -17.05
N SER A 610 21.11 11.49 -17.04
CA SER A 610 21.78 12.73 -16.62
C SER A 610 21.97 12.84 -15.10
N SER A 611 21.30 11.99 -14.32
CA SER A 611 21.30 12.01 -12.85
C SER A 611 21.83 10.70 -12.26
N PRO A 612 22.51 10.75 -11.09
CA PRO A 612 22.91 9.54 -10.40
C PRO A 612 21.67 8.75 -9.93
N PRO A 613 21.76 7.41 -9.80
CA PRO A 613 20.63 6.54 -9.42
C PRO A 613 19.83 7.05 -8.22
N ASP A 614 20.51 7.47 -7.16
CA ASP A 614 19.90 7.96 -5.90
C ASP A 614 19.10 9.27 -6.05
N LYS A 615 19.18 9.95 -7.20
CA LYS A 615 18.45 11.21 -7.48
C LYS A 615 17.42 11.07 -8.59
N ILE A 616 17.27 9.87 -9.16
CA ILE A 616 16.25 9.61 -10.16
C ILE A 616 14.89 9.70 -9.48
N ALA A 617 13.97 10.42 -10.10
CA ALA A 617 12.62 10.57 -9.61
C ALA A 617 11.67 10.84 -10.77
N ILE A 618 10.47 10.25 -10.70
CA ILE A 618 9.41 10.51 -11.66
C ILE A 618 8.90 11.95 -11.46
N GLN A 619 8.77 12.69 -12.56
CA GLN A 619 8.18 14.02 -12.60
C GLN A 619 6.66 13.93 -12.87
N SER A 620 6.25 13.11 -13.83
CA SER A 620 4.85 12.95 -14.22
C SER A 620 4.66 11.72 -15.11
N VAL A 621 3.40 11.32 -15.26
CA VAL A 621 2.98 10.19 -16.10
C VAL A 621 1.80 10.59 -16.98
N GLN A 622 1.82 10.20 -18.25
CA GLN A 622 0.66 10.23 -19.14
C GLN A 622 0.34 8.82 -19.63
N VAL A 623 -0.94 8.53 -19.82
CA VAL A 623 -1.43 7.24 -20.32
C VAL A 623 -2.28 7.50 -21.55
N ALA A 624 -2.05 6.72 -22.61
CA ALA A 624 -2.91 6.64 -23.79
C ALA A 624 -3.83 5.43 -23.60
N PRO A 625 -5.10 5.62 -23.17
CA PRO A 625 -5.93 4.53 -22.71
C PRO A 625 -6.33 3.54 -23.80
N GLU A 626 -6.64 3.99 -25.02
CA GLU A 626 -7.04 3.11 -26.12
C GLU A 626 -5.85 2.30 -26.65
N ALA A 627 -4.64 2.88 -26.60
CA ALA A 627 -3.40 2.20 -27.00
C ALA A 627 -2.83 1.30 -25.89
N LEU A 628 -3.25 1.51 -24.64
CA LEU A 628 -2.66 0.93 -23.44
C LEU A 628 -1.14 1.20 -23.40
N GLU A 629 -0.75 2.45 -23.65
CA GLU A 629 0.64 2.92 -23.63
C GLU A 629 0.83 3.96 -22.52
N CYS A 630 2.04 4.05 -21.97
CA CYS A 630 2.36 4.97 -20.88
C CYS A 630 3.67 5.70 -21.17
N ALA A 631 3.71 7.02 -20.92
CA ALA A 631 4.90 7.85 -21.01
C ALA A 631 5.23 8.46 -19.64
N ILE A 632 6.42 8.14 -19.14
CA ILE A 632 6.91 8.48 -17.81
C ILE A 632 8.07 9.46 -17.97
N ALA A 633 7.87 10.71 -17.56
CA ALA A 633 8.91 11.73 -17.60
C ALA A 633 9.68 11.74 -16.27
N LEU A 634 11.01 11.72 -16.33
CA LEU A 634 11.89 11.83 -15.17
C LEU A 634 12.26 13.29 -14.92
N LYS A 635 12.52 13.65 -13.65
CA LYS A 635 12.97 15.02 -13.27
C LYS A 635 14.29 15.43 -13.94
N SER A 636 15.08 14.45 -14.38
CA SER A 636 16.35 14.62 -15.07
C SER A 636 16.20 15.01 -16.54
N GLY A 637 15.06 14.72 -17.18
CA GLY A 637 14.77 15.11 -18.57
C GLY A 637 14.44 13.96 -19.52
N GLU A 638 14.68 12.73 -19.12
CA GLU A 638 14.42 11.56 -19.95
C GLU A 638 12.94 11.14 -19.87
N ILE A 639 12.44 10.52 -20.95
CA ILE A 639 11.07 9.98 -21.03
C ILE A 639 11.16 8.48 -21.32
N VAL A 640 10.65 7.66 -20.41
CA VAL A 640 10.47 6.22 -20.62
C VAL A 640 9.08 5.98 -21.20
N VAL A 641 9.00 5.27 -22.32
CA VAL A 641 7.72 4.84 -22.90
C VAL A 641 7.55 3.36 -22.63
N CYS A 642 6.39 2.97 -22.11
CA CYS A 642 5.98 1.59 -21.88
C CYS A 642 4.82 1.23 -22.80
N HIS A 643 4.81 -0.02 -23.26
CA HIS A 643 3.83 -0.53 -24.21
C HIS A 643 3.32 -1.91 -23.80
N PRO A 644 2.24 -2.42 -24.43
CA PRO A 644 1.74 -3.75 -24.15
C PRO A 644 2.76 -4.83 -24.51
N VAL A 645 2.96 -5.82 -23.64
CA VAL A 645 3.86 -6.97 -23.88
C VAL A 645 3.51 -7.71 -25.18
N SER A 646 2.24 -7.76 -25.56
CA SER A 646 1.80 -8.39 -26.81
C SER A 646 2.29 -7.69 -28.08
N SER A 647 2.77 -6.45 -27.97
CA SER A 647 3.28 -5.64 -29.08
C SER A 647 4.79 -5.81 -29.30
N ARG A 648 5.46 -6.68 -28.54
CA ARG A 648 6.92 -6.85 -28.57
C ARG A 648 7.37 -7.79 -29.71
N PRO A 649 8.28 -7.35 -30.60
CA PRO A 649 9.06 -8.28 -31.42
C PRO A 649 10.05 -9.03 -30.51
N GLY A 650 10.24 -10.35 -30.68
CA GLY A 650 11.02 -11.20 -29.76
C GLY A 650 12.42 -10.68 -29.37
N PRO A 651 13.05 -11.26 -28.32
CA PRO A 651 14.21 -10.67 -27.63
C PRO A 651 15.36 -10.36 -28.60
N SER A 652 15.90 -9.14 -28.51
CA SER A 652 17.06 -8.69 -29.28
C SER A 652 18.02 -7.89 -28.41
N SER A 653 19.32 -7.93 -28.72
CA SER A 653 20.33 -7.12 -28.02
C SER A 653 19.99 -5.63 -28.07
N PRO A 654 20.37 -4.82 -27.07
CA PRO A 654 20.12 -3.39 -27.08
C PRO A 654 20.66 -2.78 -28.38
N LYS A 655 19.78 -2.07 -29.08
CA LYS A 655 20.10 -1.40 -30.34
C LYS A 655 19.84 0.08 -30.13
N VAL A 656 20.91 0.86 -30.07
CA VAL A 656 20.82 2.29 -30.35
C VAL A 656 20.33 2.42 -31.79
N LEU A 657 19.21 3.12 -32.00
CA LEU A 657 18.64 3.32 -33.34
C LEU A 657 19.47 4.37 -34.10
N GLY A 658 20.70 4.04 -34.51
CA GLY A 658 21.60 4.97 -35.21
C GLY A 658 21.88 6.27 -34.43
N ASP A 659 22.21 7.37 -35.13
CA ASP A 659 22.39 8.71 -34.56
C ASP A 659 21.07 9.34 -34.02
N THR A 660 20.31 8.63 -33.17
CA THR A 660 19.08 9.14 -32.55
C THR A 660 19.15 9.11 -31.02
N GLU A 661 18.47 10.07 -30.40
CA GLU A 661 18.35 10.23 -28.94
C GLU A 661 17.39 9.18 -28.30
N ILE A 662 17.14 8.05 -28.99
CA ILE A 662 16.19 6.99 -28.63
C ILE A 662 16.94 5.68 -28.42
N LEU A 663 16.72 5.06 -27.26
CA LEU A 663 17.28 3.77 -26.87
C LEU A 663 16.17 2.72 -26.72
N LEU A 664 16.23 1.62 -27.47
CA LEU A 664 15.30 0.51 -27.28
C LEU A 664 15.63 -0.28 -26.00
N LEU A 665 14.60 -0.74 -25.30
CA LEU A 665 14.68 -1.48 -24.04
C LEU A 665 14.27 -2.95 -24.23
N ASP A 666 14.37 -3.47 -25.46
CA ASP A 666 13.98 -4.82 -25.86
C ASP A 666 14.82 -5.94 -25.23
N HIS A 667 15.82 -5.62 -24.40
CA HIS A 667 16.64 -6.58 -23.67
C HIS A 667 16.10 -6.94 -22.28
N PHE A 668 15.23 -6.11 -21.69
CA PHE A 668 14.61 -6.40 -20.38
C PHE A 668 13.51 -7.45 -20.51
N GLU A 669 13.57 -8.58 -19.83
CA GLU A 669 12.48 -9.55 -19.86
C GLU A 669 11.25 -9.02 -19.12
N PRO A 670 10.02 -9.14 -19.66
CA PRO A 670 8.83 -8.72 -18.93
C PRO A 670 8.64 -9.57 -17.68
N LEU A 671 8.28 -8.92 -16.57
CA LEU A 671 7.89 -9.59 -15.34
C LEU A 671 6.73 -10.57 -15.63
N PRO A 672 6.75 -11.80 -15.07
CA PRO A 672 5.66 -12.76 -15.27
C PRO A 672 4.30 -12.16 -14.90
N GLY A 673 3.34 -12.22 -15.84
CA GLY A 673 1.99 -11.69 -15.65
C GLY A 673 1.82 -10.18 -15.87
N SER A 674 2.91 -9.45 -16.16
CA SER A 674 2.83 -8.04 -16.57
C SER A 674 2.17 -7.88 -17.95
N VAL A 675 1.42 -6.80 -18.11
CA VAL A 675 0.76 -6.36 -19.34
C VAL A 675 1.55 -5.23 -19.99
N LEU A 676 2.18 -4.36 -19.19
CA LEU A 676 3.02 -3.27 -19.65
C LEU A 676 4.50 -3.58 -19.42
N THR A 677 5.34 -3.22 -20.37
CA THR A 677 6.80 -3.38 -20.28
C THR A 677 7.48 -2.13 -20.85
N PRO A 678 8.66 -1.72 -20.33
CA PRO A 678 9.44 -0.64 -20.93
C PRO A 678 9.76 -0.93 -22.40
N PHE A 679 9.50 0.05 -23.27
CA PHE A 679 9.70 -0.03 -24.72
C PHE A 679 10.97 0.68 -25.16
N PHE A 680 11.05 1.99 -24.92
CA PHE A 680 12.20 2.80 -25.26
C PHE A 680 12.40 3.93 -24.26
N LEU A 681 13.64 4.36 -24.12
CA LEU A 681 14.07 5.54 -23.41
C LEU A 681 14.37 6.66 -24.42
N PHE A 682 13.76 7.83 -24.24
CA PHE A 682 14.11 9.04 -24.98
C PHE A 682 14.95 9.96 -24.08
N ALA A 683 16.22 10.14 -24.42
CA ALA A 683 17.22 10.83 -23.61
C ALA A 683 18.02 11.84 -24.45
N PRO A 684 17.44 13.00 -24.81
CA PRO A 684 18.08 13.97 -25.72
C PRO A 684 19.12 14.89 -25.05
N GLY A 685 19.35 14.75 -23.74
CA GLY A 685 20.32 15.57 -22.99
C GLY A 685 20.00 17.07 -22.97
N LYS A 686 18.72 17.46 -23.09
CA LYS A 686 18.27 18.88 -23.12
C LYS A 686 17.84 19.44 -21.77
N GLY A 687 18.10 18.70 -20.68
CA GLY A 687 17.65 19.03 -19.33
C GLY A 687 16.18 18.68 -19.09
N PRO A 688 15.52 19.28 -18.08
CA PRO A 688 14.19 18.87 -17.66
C PRO A 688 13.11 19.06 -18.74
N VAL A 689 12.18 18.11 -18.79
CA VAL A 689 10.98 18.19 -19.65
C VAL A 689 10.10 19.35 -19.17
N GLU A 690 9.71 20.23 -20.10
CA GLU A 690 8.79 21.33 -19.84
C GLU A 690 7.33 20.86 -19.95
N THR A 691 6.98 20.23 -21.08
CA THR A 691 5.69 19.56 -21.28
C THR A 691 5.82 18.49 -22.37
N TYR A 692 4.97 17.48 -22.34
CA TYR A 692 4.87 16.43 -23.33
C TYR A 692 3.41 16.01 -23.51
N ALA A 693 3.11 15.39 -24.65
CA ALA A 693 1.79 14.88 -24.99
C ALA A 693 1.89 13.52 -25.67
N LEU A 694 1.27 12.51 -25.05
CA LEU A 694 1.07 11.18 -25.61
C LEU A 694 -0.28 11.10 -26.35
N SER A 695 -0.35 10.32 -27.42
CA SER A 695 -1.61 10.09 -28.16
C SER A 695 -1.96 8.61 -28.27
N ASP A 696 -3.26 8.32 -28.37
CA ASP A 696 -3.82 6.98 -28.60
C ASP A 696 -3.54 6.40 -30.00
N ILE A 697 -2.78 7.12 -30.83
CA ILE A 697 -2.50 6.77 -32.23
C ILE A 697 -1.00 6.66 -32.53
N GLY A 698 -0.18 6.48 -31.49
CA GLY A 698 1.23 6.12 -31.61
C GLY A 698 2.19 7.29 -31.85
N PHE A 699 1.86 8.50 -31.35
CA PHE A 699 2.77 9.64 -31.36
C PHE A 699 3.02 10.19 -29.96
N LEU A 700 4.26 10.64 -29.75
CA LEU A 700 4.72 11.38 -28.57
C LEU A 700 5.28 12.73 -29.04
N ALA A 701 4.92 13.82 -28.37
CA ALA A 701 5.57 15.10 -28.53
C ALA A 701 6.15 15.55 -27.19
N ALA A 702 7.36 16.11 -27.19
CA ALA A 702 8.04 16.55 -25.97
C ALA A 702 8.78 17.86 -26.19
N SER A 703 8.68 18.76 -25.21
CA SER A 703 9.35 20.06 -25.21
C SER A 703 10.18 20.24 -23.93
N TYR A 704 11.26 20.99 -24.06
CA TYR A 704 12.30 21.12 -23.04
C TYR A 704 12.52 22.57 -22.61
N LYS A 705 13.10 22.76 -21.43
CA LYS A 705 13.40 24.09 -20.87
C LYS A 705 14.43 24.90 -21.65
N ASP A 706 15.15 24.27 -22.56
CA ASP A 706 16.04 24.96 -23.52
C ASP A 706 15.29 25.52 -24.74
N GLY A 707 13.99 25.21 -24.88
CA GLY A 707 13.13 25.62 -25.99
C GLY A 707 13.05 24.59 -27.13
N SER A 708 13.72 23.44 -27.02
CA SER A 708 13.65 22.37 -28.02
C SER A 708 12.29 21.69 -28.03
N LEU A 709 11.82 21.29 -29.22
CA LEU A 709 10.57 20.54 -29.43
C LEU A 709 10.81 19.33 -30.32
N TYR A 710 10.30 18.16 -29.91
CA TYR A 710 10.42 16.90 -30.61
C TYR A 710 9.04 16.30 -30.88
N ILE A 711 8.90 15.64 -32.03
CA ILE A 711 7.76 14.78 -32.37
C ILE A 711 8.29 13.42 -32.79
N ILE A 712 7.78 12.37 -32.15
CA ILE A 712 8.23 10.99 -32.26
C ILE A 712 7.05 10.14 -32.75
N ASP A 713 7.28 9.37 -33.82
CA ASP A 713 6.42 8.27 -34.22
C ASP A 713 6.87 7.02 -33.48
N MET A 714 6.00 6.41 -32.68
CA MET A 714 6.35 5.28 -31.81
C MET A 714 6.31 3.92 -32.53
N ARG A 715 5.79 3.86 -33.78
CA ARG A 715 5.70 2.61 -34.58
C ARG A 715 7.03 2.28 -35.27
N GLY A 716 8.03 1.86 -34.50
CA GLY A 716 9.42 1.76 -34.93
C GLY A 716 10.15 3.06 -34.59
N PRO A 717 10.31 3.33 -33.28
CA PRO A 717 10.37 4.66 -32.70
C PRO A 717 11.37 5.56 -33.42
N LYS A 718 10.88 6.69 -33.94
CA LYS A 718 11.65 7.61 -34.77
C LYS A 718 11.25 9.05 -34.52
N ILE A 719 12.26 9.92 -34.38
CA ILE A 719 12.07 11.37 -34.38
C ILE A 719 11.69 11.80 -35.79
N ILE A 720 10.45 12.27 -35.96
CA ILE A 720 9.90 12.78 -37.24
C ILE A 720 9.97 14.30 -37.34
N PHE A 721 10.22 14.98 -36.23
CA PHE A 721 10.49 16.42 -36.16
C PHE A 721 11.35 16.76 -34.96
N SER A 722 12.32 17.66 -35.15
CA SER A 722 13.14 18.25 -34.10
C SER A 722 13.36 19.73 -34.42
N GLN A 723 12.98 20.61 -33.49
CA GLN A 723 13.28 22.03 -33.55
C GLN A 723 14.35 22.33 -32.49
N LEU A 724 15.59 22.53 -32.93
CA LEU A 724 16.72 22.94 -32.08
C LEU A 724 16.83 24.47 -32.08
N GLN A 725 17.20 25.06 -30.93
CA GLN A 725 17.46 26.50 -30.89
C GLN A 725 18.79 26.81 -31.62
N ASP A 726 18.71 27.46 -32.78
CA ASP A 726 19.90 27.91 -33.51
C ASP A 726 20.60 29.04 -32.73
N LYS A 727 21.84 28.80 -32.27
CA LYS A 727 22.68 29.79 -31.55
C LYS A 727 23.12 30.99 -32.40
N LYS A 728 22.58 31.21 -33.60
CA LYS A 728 22.95 32.32 -34.49
C LYS A 728 21.77 32.89 -35.29
N SER A 729 21.17 33.95 -34.76
CA SER A 729 20.58 35.02 -35.60
C SER A 729 21.03 36.39 -35.09
N LYS A 730 22.25 36.77 -35.48
CA LYS A 730 22.67 38.17 -35.59
C LYS A 730 22.92 38.43 -37.08
N ARG A 731 22.19 39.42 -37.65
CA ARG A 731 22.12 39.90 -39.06
C ARG A 731 21.11 39.10 -39.91
N SER A 732 20.16 39.68 -40.63
CA SER A 732 19.76 41.06 -41.00
C SER A 732 18.31 40.96 -41.50
N THR A 733 17.41 41.93 -41.36
CA THR A 733 17.36 43.15 -42.17
C THR A 733 16.46 44.21 -41.54
N VAL A 734 16.95 45.44 -41.63
CA VAL A 734 16.34 46.72 -41.26
C VAL A 734 15.36 47.16 -42.35
N LEU A 735 14.27 47.85 -41.93
CA LEU A 735 13.24 48.60 -42.69
C LEU A 735 11.91 47.90 -43.03
N GLN A 736 10.96 47.96 -42.08
CA GLN A 736 9.71 48.70 -42.31
C GLN A 736 9.00 49.02 -40.97
N GLN A 737 8.91 50.32 -40.66
CA GLN A 737 8.16 50.88 -39.54
C GLN A 737 6.65 50.91 -39.81
N GLY A 738 5.85 50.76 -38.75
CA GLY A 738 4.48 51.30 -38.73
C GLY A 738 3.57 50.81 -37.61
N HIS A 739 3.72 51.39 -36.40
CA HIS A 739 2.66 51.69 -35.39
C HIS A 739 1.77 50.51 -34.88
N LEU A 740 1.80 50.08 -33.61
CA LEU A 740 1.21 50.78 -32.45
C LEU A 740 1.52 50.09 -31.10
N SER A 741 2.08 50.89 -30.17
CA SER A 741 1.79 51.04 -28.71
C SER A 741 1.82 49.87 -27.71
N LEU A 742 2.93 49.84 -26.94
CA LEU A 742 3.08 49.91 -25.47
C LEU A 742 1.89 49.60 -24.54
N GLY A 743 2.10 48.62 -23.65
CA GLY A 743 1.49 48.49 -22.31
C GLY A 743 2.52 47.86 -21.33
N PRO A 744 2.59 48.26 -20.04
CA PRO A 744 3.71 47.95 -19.15
C PRO A 744 3.47 46.66 -18.34
N GLY A 745 4.43 45.73 -18.33
CA GLY A 745 4.32 44.50 -17.55
C GLY A 745 5.64 43.73 -17.49
N HIS A 746 6.32 43.87 -16.34
CA HIS A 746 7.35 43.02 -15.71
C HIS A 746 8.20 42.11 -16.62
N GLY A 747 9.47 42.48 -16.75
CA GLY A 747 10.47 41.70 -17.46
C GLY A 747 10.77 40.35 -16.81
N HIS A 748 10.71 39.31 -17.62
CA HIS A 748 11.66 38.20 -17.58
C HIS A 748 12.45 38.21 -18.91
N GLY A 749 13.76 37.95 -18.80
CA GLY A 749 14.78 38.32 -19.78
C GLY A 749 14.82 37.50 -21.08
N ALA A 750 15.92 37.69 -21.81
CA ALA A 750 16.27 37.12 -23.10
C ALA A 750 16.42 35.58 -23.13
N GLY A 751 15.40 34.84 -22.69
CA GLY A 751 15.29 33.38 -22.77
C GLY A 751 14.52 32.90 -24.01
N PRO A 752 14.56 31.60 -24.33
CA PRO A 752 13.75 30.98 -25.40
C PRO A 752 12.25 31.14 -25.14
N ASP A 753 11.46 31.29 -26.21
CA ASP A 753 9.99 31.23 -26.13
C ASP A 753 9.52 29.77 -26.03
N LEU A 754 9.32 29.33 -24.78
CA LEU A 754 9.04 27.93 -24.43
C LEU A 754 7.65 27.49 -24.86
N VAL A 755 7.54 26.26 -25.36
CA VAL A 755 6.25 25.57 -25.49
C VAL A 755 5.83 25.10 -24.09
N ARG A 756 4.66 25.51 -23.61
CA ARG A 756 4.16 25.21 -22.25
C ARG A 756 2.98 24.26 -22.23
N SER A 757 2.28 24.09 -23.35
CA SER A 757 1.19 23.13 -23.50
C SER A 757 1.20 22.51 -24.89
N LEU A 758 0.99 21.20 -24.93
CA LEU A 758 0.90 20.39 -26.15
C LEU A 758 -0.45 19.66 -26.16
N ALA A 759 -1.08 19.55 -27.33
CA ALA A 759 -2.28 18.73 -27.49
C ALA A 759 -2.37 18.11 -28.88
N TRP A 760 -2.61 16.79 -28.89
CA TRP A 760 -2.90 16.04 -30.11
C TRP A 760 -4.39 16.14 -30.46
N THR A 761 -4.69 16.40 -31.72
CA THR A 761 -6.06 16.52 -32.22
C THR A 761 -6.18 16.01 -33.64
N ILE A 762 -7.37 15.53 -34.02
CA ILE A 762 -7.74 15.29 -35.41
C ILE A 762 -8.84 16.28 -35.78
N SER A 763 -8.47 17.29 -36.55
CA SER A 763 -9.37 18.42 -36.84
C SER A 763 -9.03 19.15 -38.15
N PRO A 764 -9.99 19.92 -38.71
CA PRO A 764 -9.74 20.81 -39.83
C PRO A 764 -9.11 22.14 -39.37
N LEU A 765 -8.58 22.90 -40.33
CA LEU A 765 -8.24 24.32 -40.19
C LEU A 765 -9.26 25.18 -40.95
N ALA A 766 -9.27 26.48 -40.68
CA ALA A 766 -10.07 27.44 -41.44
C ALA A 766 -9.75 27.43 -42.94
N ASN A 767 -8.50 27.12 -43.30
CA ASN A 767 -8.00 27.04 -44.68
C ASN A 767 -7.75 25.60 -45.19
N ASP A 768 -7.96 24.58 -44.35
CA ASP A 768 -7.83 23.16 -44.72
C ASP A 768 -8.99 22.38 -44.12
N SER A 769 -10.00 22.11 -44.95
CA SER A 769 -11.22 21.41 -44.54
C SER A 769 -11.04 19.90 -44.36
N GLN A 770 -9.84 19.35 -44.56
CA GLN A 770 -9.59 17.93 -44.34
C GLN A 770 -9.30 17.64 -42.86
N LEU A 771 -9.88 16.56 -42.34
CA LEU A 771 -9.51 15.99 -41.05
C LEU A 771 -8.10 15.41 -41.16
N ARG A 772 -7.16 16.00 -40.42
CA ARG A 772 -5.76 15.55 -40.36
C ARG A 772 -5.32 15.43 -38.91
N VAL A 773 -4.33 14.58 -38.67
CA VAL A 773 -3.63 14.51 -37.38
C VAL A 773 -2.80 15.78 -37.20
N ARG A 774 -2.99 16.48 -36.09
CA ARG A 774 -2.31 17.74 -35.78
C ARG A 774 -1.84 17.79 -34.34
N LEU A 775 -0.72 18.46 -34.13
CA LEU A 775 -0.22 18.83 -32.81
C LEU A 775 -0.36 20.35 -32.65
N VAL A 776 -1.03 20.78 -31.60
CA VAL A 776 -1.09 22.20 -31.20
C VAL A 776 -0.05 22.42 -30.12
N ALA A 777 0.91 23.32 -30.36
CA ALA A 777 1.98 23.68 -29.43
C ALA A 777 1.84 25.14 -29.00
N ALA A 778 1.28 25.38 -27.81
CA ALA A 778 1.07 26.72 -27.27
C ALA A 778 2.32 27.19 -26.50
N ARG A 779 2.78 28.40 -26.83
CA ARG A 779 4.00 29.02 -26.31
C ARG A 779 3.72 30.05 -25.22
N GLN A 780 4.72 30.26 -24.38
CA GLN A 780 4.74 31.26 -23.32
C GLN A 780 4.39 32.67 -23.83
N SER A 781 4.82 33.04 -25.03
CA SER A 781 4.49 34.33 -25.67
C SER A 781 3.00 34.56 -25.97
N GLY A 782 2.16 33.53 -25.93
CA GLY A 782 0.76 33.58 -26.37
C GLY A 782 0.58 33.31 -27.88
N GLN A 783 1.62 32.79 -28.54
CA GLN A 783 1.54 32.17 -29.86
C GLN A 783 1.25 30.68 -29.73
N ALA A 784 0.56 30.07 -30.69
CA ALA A 784 0.53 28.61 -30.83
C ALA A 784 0.88 28.19 -32.26
N ASP A 785 1.70 27.15 -32.37
CA ASP A 785 2.12 26.56 -33.64
C ASP A 785 1.37 25.24 -33.86
N ILE A 786 0.78 25.07 -35.04
CA ILE A 786 -0.01 23.88 -35.40
C ILE A 786 0.79 23.07 -36.42
N TYR A 787 1.30 21.93 -35.99
CA TYR A 787 2.00 20.97 -36.84
C TYR A 787 1.00 19.99 -37.43
N THR A 788 1.05 19.78 -38.74
CA THR A 788 0.16 18.84 -39.44
C THR A 788 0.94 17.61 -39.85
N LEU A 789 0.44 16.43 -39.53
CA LEU A 789 1.08 15.16 -39.87
C LEU A 789 0.44 14.56 -41.12
N THR A 790 1.27 14.00 -41.99
CA THR A 790 0.83 13.32 -43.21
C THR A 790 1.39 11.91 -43.30
N ALA A 791 0.51 10.96 -43.61
CA ALA A 791 0.85 9.57 -43.89
C ALA A 791 1.21 9.41 -45.37
N SER A 792 2.35 8.78 -45.67
CA SER A 792 2.79 8.51 -47.04
C SER A 792 3.54 7.17 -47.16
N GLY A 793 3.47 6.54 -48.34
CA GLY A 793 4.20 5.29 -48.65
C GLY A 793 3.44 3.99 -48.33
N ASN A 794 4.05 2.87 -48.71
CA ASN A 794 3.64 1.50 -48.34
C ASN A 794 4.91 0.68 -48.01
N PRO A 795 5.22 0.40 -46.73
CA PRO A 795 4.42 0.66 -45.54
C PRO A 795 4.26 2.17 -45.24
N VAL A 796 3.21 2.51 -44.47
CA VAL A 796 2.88 3.89 -44.12
C VAL A 796 3.97 4.50 -43.25
N SER A 797 4.49 5.65 -43.67
CA SER A 797 5.45 6.48 -42.92
C SER A 797 4.84 7.86 -42.66
N TRP A 798 5.02 8.36 -41.44
CA TRP A 798 4.53 9.68 -41.04
C TRP A 798 5.62 10.73 -41.08
N SER A 799 5.25 11.94 -41.46
CA SER A 799 6.12 13.12 -41.43
C SER A 799 5.29 14.37 -41.14
N VAL A 800 5.96 15.40 -40.61
CA VAL A 800 5.36 16.74 -40.46
C VAL A 800 5.32 17.42 -41.83
N SER A 801 4.16 17.90 -42.24
CA SER A 801 3.94 18.53 -43.53
C SER A 801 4.11 20.05 -43.47
N GLY A 802 5.05 20.58 -44.25
CA GLY A 802 5.24 22.03 -44.41
C GLY A 802 5.66 22.75 -43.13
N GLU A 803 5.61 24.09 -43.18
CA GLU A 803 5.82 24.95 -42.02
C GLU A 803 4.59 24.93 -41.08
N PRO A 804 4.79 25.05 -39.75
CA PRO A 804 3.68 25.08 -38.81
C PRO A 804 2.77 26.28 -39.04
N VAL A 805 1.47 26.06 -38.90
CA VAL A 805 0.48 27.15 -38.99
C VAL A 805 0.39 27.86 -37.65
N THR A 806 0.71 29.15 -37.64
CA THR A 806 0.65 29.97 -36.43
C THR A 806 -0.75 30.50 -36.15
N THR A 807 -1.18 30.44 -34.90
CA THR A 807 -2.41 31.07 -34.38
C THR A 807 -2.12 31.79 -33.05
N LYS A 808 -3.08 32.59 -32.58
CA LYS A 808 -2.95 33.28 -31.29
C LYS A 808 -3.60 32.45 -30.17
N ALA A 809 -2.84 32.14 -29.13
CA ALA A 809 -3.29 31.49 -27.91
C ALA A 809 -3.33 32.47 -26.73
N MET A 810 -3.49 31.96 -25.50
CA MET A 810 -3.26 32.72 -24.27
C MET A 810 -1.77 32.72 -23.88
N PRO A 811 -1.21 33.85 -23.42
CA PRO A 811 0.13 33.90 -22.85
C PRO A 811 0.26 33.02 -21.60
N ASP A 812 1.46 32.50 -21.36
CA ASP A 812 1.77 31.52 -20.31
C ASP A 812 0.71 30.41 -20.21
N PRO A 813 0.52 29.59 -21.27
CA PRO A 813 -0.48 28.52 -21.24
C PRO A 813 -0.17 27.52 -20.12
N ILE A 814 -1.20 27.06 -19.42
CA ILE A 814 -1.05 26.01 -18.39
C ILE A 814 -0.88 24.65 -19.07
N PRO A 815 -0.21 23.67 -18.42
CA PRO A 815 -0.23 22.28 -18.88
C PRO A 815 -1.65 21.77 -19.07
N ASP A 816 -1.88 20.97 -20.12
CA ASP A 816 -3.19 20.42 -20.52
C ASP A 816 -4.31 21.47 -20.73
N GLY A 817 -3.96 22.74 -20.89
CA GLY A 817 -4.89 23.87 -21.07
C GLY A 817 -5.41 24.06 -22.50
N ILE A 818 -5.32 23.06 -23.37
CA ILE A 818 -5.74 23.13 -24.78
C ILE A 818 -6.91 22.16 -25.01
N PHE A 819 -8.03 22.68 -25.48
CA PHE A 819 -9.22 21.89 -25.81
C PHE A 819 -9.67 22.18 -27.23
N VAL A 820 -9.93 21.13 -28.01
CA VAL A 820 -10.50 21.24 -29.36
C VAL A 820 -11.86 20.55 -29.34
N LEU A 821 -12.92 21.30 -29.57
CA LEU A 821 -14.31 20.84 -29.49
C LEU A 821 -14.99 20.92 -30.85
N ASP A 822 -15.84 19.97 -31.19
CA ASP A 822 -16.71 20.06 -32.37
C ASP A 822 -17.93 20.97 -32.10
N THR A 823 -18.81 21.13 -33.11
CA THR A 823 -20.04 21.94 -32.97
C THR A 823 -21.02 21.45 -31.92
N LYS A 824 -20.93 20.18 -31.55
CA LYS A 824 -21.77 19.58 -30.51
C LYS A 824 -21.10 19.67 -29.15
N GLY A 825 -19.84 20.10 -29.08
CA GLY A 825 -19.03 20.20 -27.87
C GLY A 825 -18.18 18.97 -27.56
N ALA A 826 -18.20 17.91 -28.38
CA ALA A 826 -17.38 16.73 -28.16
C ALA A 826 -15.90 17.02 -28.46
N ARG A 827 -14.96 16.44 -27.69
CA ARG A 827 -13.53 16.65 -27.91
C ARG A 827 -13.06 15.97 -29.21
N CYS A 828 -12.35 16.72 -30.04
CA CYS A 828 -11.67 16.22 -31.24
C CYS A 828 -10.30 15.61 -30.88
N LYS A 829 -10.30 14.48 -30.16
CA LYS A 829 -9.09 13.78 -29.70
C LYS A 829 -8.34 13.13 -30.86
N ALA A 830 -7.06 12.83 -30.63
CA ALA A 830 -6.26 12.01 -31.53
C ALA A 830 -6.38 10.53 -31.13
N ASP A 831 -7.56 9.95 -31.41
CA ASP A 831 -7.92 8.58 -31.06
C ASP A 831 -8.12 7.70 -32.29
N ARG A 832 -8.35 6.40 -32.07
CA ARG A 832 -8.52 5.43 -33.16
C ARG A 832 -9.75 5.71 -34.01
N ALA A 833 -10.85 6.14 -33.39
CA ALA A 833 -12.10 6.41 -34.08
C ALA A 833 -11.94 7.58 -35.07
N HIS A 834 -11.40 8.70 -34.61
CA HIS A 834 -11.14 9.88 -35.43
C HIS A 834 -10.06 9.62 -36.48
N LEU A 835 -9.01 8.85 -36.17
CA LEU A 835 -8.00 8.48 -37.16
C LEU A 835 -8.62 7.66 -38.29
N SER A 836 -9.48 6.70 -37.98
CA SER A 836 -10.19 5.91 -38.99
C SER A 836 -11.08 6.76 -39.91
N ALA A 837 -11.65 7.85 -39.40
CA ALA A 837 -12.47 8.78 -40.17
C ALA A 837 -11.64 9.57 -41.20
N THR A 838 -10.37 9.87 -40.91
CA THR A 838 -9.47 10.55 -41.86
C THR A 838 -9.28 9.73 -43.15
N PHE A 839 -9.09 8.41 -43.02
CA PHE A 839 -8.90 7.52 -44.17
C PHE A 839 -10.20 7.31 -44.97
N LYS A 840 -11.36 7.24 -44.32
CA LYS A 840 -12.66 7.13 -45.01
C LYS A 840 -12.94 8.35 -45.89
N ASN A 841 -12.66 9.56 -45.40
CA ASN A 841 -12.83 10.79 -46.17
C ASN A 841 -11.81 10.93 -47.33
N SER A 842 -10.63 10.31 -47.23
CA SER A 842 -9.68 10.27 -48.35
C SER A 842 -10.19 9.40 -49.51
N SER A 843 -10.90 8.30 -49.21
CA SER A 843 -11.37 7.32 -50.21
C SER A 843 -12.61 7.75 -51.01
N SER A 844 -13.39 8.73 -50.54
CA SER A 844 -14.57 9.25 -51.24
C SER A 844 -14.25 10.35 -52.25
N SER A 845 -12.97 10.71 -52.42
CA SER A 845 -12.52 11.74 -53.37
C SER A 845 -12.16 11.21 -54.77
N SER A 846 -12.35 9.91 -55.06
CA SER A 846 -11.89 9.29 -56.32
C SER A 846 -12.94 8.51 -57.14
N SER A 847 -14.25 8.81 -57.05
CA SER A 847 -15.24 8.20 -57.95
C SER A 847 -16.25 9.17 -58.55
N SER A 848 -16.04 9.43 -59.85
CA SER A 848 -17.00 9.77 -60.91
C SER A 848 -17.97 10.94 -60.72
N ALA A 849 -17.69 12.01 -61.46
CA ALA A 849 -18.65 13.02 -61.86
C ALA A 849 -19.70 12.43 -62.82
N THR A 850 -20.94 12.24 -62.36
CA THR A 850 -22.16 12.31 -63.18
C THR A 850 -23.33 12.72 -62.29
N SER A 851 -23.97 13.85 -62.63
CA SER A 851 -25.18 14.36 -61.96
C SER A 851 -26.37 13.40 -62.07
N PRO A 852 -27.33 13.51 -61.13
CA PRO A 852 -28.66 13.94 -61.56
C PRO A 852 -29.21 15.12 -60.73
N LEU A 853 -30.05 15.90 -61.40
CA LEU A 853 -30.83 17.03 -60.87
C LEU A 853 -31.79 16.61 -59.75
N GLY A 854 -31.98 17.51 -58.78
CA GLY A 854 -33.20 17.59 -57.97
C GLY A 854 -33.01 17.26 -56.49
N GLY A 855 -32.66 18.27 -55.69
CA GLY A 855 -32.65 18.17 -54.23
C GLY A 855 -31.87 19.34 -53.61
N ASN A 856 -32.51 20.06 -52.69
CA ASN A 856 -31.96 21.24 -52.00
C ASN A 856 -30.51 21.03 -51.56
N LYS A 857 -29.60 21.85 -52.09
CA LYS A 857 -28.25 22.04 -51.56
C LYS A 857 -28.34 22.68 -50.17
N SER A 858 -28.49 21.87 -49.12
CA SER A 858 -27.81 22.16 -47.87
C SER A 858 -26.34 21.81 -48.08
N GLY A 859 -25.46 22.79 -47.87
CA GLY A 859 -24.04 22.67 -48.19
C GLY A 859 -23.41 21.50 -47.44
N ASN A 860 -22.70 20.64 -48.18
CA ASN A 860 -21.82 19.61 -47.65
C ASN A 860 -20.53 20.26 -47.08
N GLY A 861 -20.69 21.29 -46.25
CA GLY A 861 -19.62 21.99 -45.55
C GLY A 861 -19.31 21.26 -44.25
N LEU A 862 -18.04 20.90 -44.05
CA LEU A 862 -17.59 20.30 -42.80
C LEU A 862 -17.98 21.19 -41.60
N GLN A 863 -18.40 20.54 -40.52
CA GLN A 863 -18.81 21.18 -39.27
C GLN A 863 -17.62 21.95 -38.65
N PRO A 864 -17.77 23.23 -38.25
CA PRO A 864 -16.71 23.99 -37.61
C PRO A 864 -16.33 23.41 -36.24
N ASN A 865 -15.09 23.61 -35.81
CA ASN A 865 -14.62 23.27 -34.46
C ASN A 865 -14.23 24.53 -33.67
N VAL A 866 -13.96 24.40 -32.38
CA VAL A 866 -13.56 25.48 -31.48
C VAL A 866 -12.28 25.07 -30.76
N LEU A 867 -11.25 25.92 -30.83
CA LEU A 867 -10.04 25.80 -30.04
C LEU A 867 -10.15 26.69 -28.81
N ILE A 868 -10.01 26.11 -27.63
CA ILE A 868 -9.92 26.80 -26.35
C ILE A 868 -8.49 26.67 -25.85
N THR A 869 -7.90 27.80 -25.46
CA THR A 869 -6.57 27.85 -24.83
C THR A 869 -6.69 28.57 -23.50
N VAL A 870 -6.14 27.97 -22.45
CA VAL A 870 -6.12 28.52 -21.09
C VAL A 870 -4.68 28.83 -20.71
N GLY A 871 -4.44 30.03 -20.19
CA GLY A 871 -3.15 30.43 -19.65
C GLY A 871 -3.27 31.05 -18.27
N ALA A 872 -2.13 31.39 -17.67
CA ALA A 872 -2.05 31.79 -16.27
C ALA A 872 -2.95 32.98 -15.89
N LYS A 873 -3.34 33.80 -16.87
CA LYS A 873 -4.13 35.04 -16.68
C LYS A 873 -5.37 35.13 -17.56
N GLY A 874 -5.83 34.04 -18.17
CA GLY A 874 -7.11 34.06 -18.89
C GLY A 874 -7.34 32.84 -19.77
N ALA A 875 -8.49 32.85 -20.46
CA ALA A 875 -8.84 31.84 -21.45
C ALA A 875 -9.29 32.51 -22.76
N ARG A 876 -9.06 31.82 -23.87
CA ARG A 876 -9.46 32.27 -25.21
C ARG A 876 -10.06 31.13 -26.01
N SER A 877 -11.13 31.44 -26.71
CA SER A 877 -11.84 30.55 -27.64
C SER A 877 -11.74 31.11 -29.07
N THR A 878 -11.37 30.27 -30.03
CA THR A 878 -11.25 30.60 -31.47
C THR A 878 -12.02 29.61 -32.32
N LEU A 879 -12.63 30.10 -33.39
CA LEU A 879 -13.30 29.31 -34.41
C LEU A 879 -12.23 28.59 -35.25
N ASN A 880 -12.37 27.28 -35.36
CA ASN A 880 -11.34 26.36 -35.82
C ASN A 880 -10.00 26.52 -35.06
N LEU A 881 -8.96 25.79 -35.46
CA LEU A 881 -7.66 25.94 -34.79
C LEU A 881 -6.97 27.30 -35.10
N ASN A 882 -7.24 27.89 -36.26
CA ASN A 882 -6.55 29.10 -36.75
C ASN A 882 -7.49 30.20 -37.29
N GLY A 883 -8.79 30.14 -36.98
CA GLY A 883 -9.76 31.14 -37.44
C GLY A 883 -9.94 32.31 -36.48
N GLU A 884 -11.12 32.93 -36.52
CA GLU A 884 -11.43 34.15 -35.77
C GLU A 884 -11.70 33.89 -34.28
N LYS A 885 -11.55 34.92 -33.45
CA LYS A 885 -11.80 34.85 -32.01
C LYS A 885 -13.31 34.80 -31.74
N VAL A 886 -13.75 33.81 -30.96
CA VAL A 886 -15.14 33.69 -30.48
C VAL A 886 -15.29 34.35 -29.11
N GLY A 887 -14.50 33.90 -28.12
CA GLY A 887 -14.55 34.37 -26.73
C GLY A 887 -13.16 34.67 -26.17
N LYS A 888 -13.07 35.55 -25.17
CA LYS A 888 -11.84 35.77 -24.39
C LYS A 888 -12.19 36.33 -23.01
N VAL A 889 -11.56 35.78 -21.98
CA VAL A 889 -11.61 36.27 -20.60
C VAL A 889 -10.19 36.50 -20.07
N GLU A 890 -10.01 37.52 -19.25
CA GLU A 890 -8.75 37.82 -18.56
C GLU A 890 -8.98 37.86 -17.04
N TRP A 891 -8.08 37.22 -16.30
CA TRP A 891 -8.12 37.13 -14.84
C TRP A 891 -7.15 38.13 -14.21
N GLY A 892 -7.67 38.93 -13.27
CA GLY A 892 -6.85 39.81 -12.45
C GLY A 892 -6.22 39.06 -11.27
N ASN A 893 -5.26 39.71 -10.59
CA ASN A 893 -4.51 39.13 -9.46
C ASN A 893 -5.39 38.63 -8.28
N LYS A 894 -6.66 39.04 -8.21
CA LYS A 894 -7.60 38.61 -7.16
C LYS A 894 -8.04 37.15 -7.32
N VAL A 895 -7.95 36.57 -8.51
CA VAL A 895 -8.34 35.19 -8.80
C VAL A 895 -7.34 34.18 -8.22
N GLY A 896 -6.08 34.58 -8.02
CA GLY A 896 -5.01 33.64 -7.69
C GLY A 896 -4.31 33.09 -8.94
N ALA A 897 -3.36 32.18 -8.74
CA ALA A 897 -2.68 31.48 -9.83
C ALA A 897 -3.54 30.32 -10.33
N VAL A 898 -3.67 30.19 -11.66
CA VAL A 898 -4.38 29.07 -12.26
C VAL A 898 -3.53 27.81 -12.18
N GLN A 899 -4.11 26.74 -11.65
CA GLN A 899 -3.46 25.46 -11.42
C GLN A 899 -3.86 24.38 -12.43
N GLY A 900 -5.05 24.50 -13.01
CA GLY A 900 -5.59 23.51 -13.93
C GLY A 900 -6.85 24.02 -14.62
N ALA A 901 -7.23 23.38 -15.73
CA ALA A 901 -8.50 23.62 -16.38
C ALA A 901 -9.04 22.32 -16.98
N GLN A 902 -10.36 22.21 -17.07
CA GLN A 902 -11.02 21.06 -17.68
C GLN A 902 -12.36 21.48 -18.29
N VAL A 903 -12.66 20.99 -19.49
CA VAL A 903 -14.01 21.04 -20.04
C VAL A 903 -14.80 19.87 -19.47
N VAL A 904 -15.85 20.17 -18.69
CA VAL A 904 -16.72 19.18 -18.05
C VAL A 904 -18.05 19.10 -18.78
N GLU A 905 -18.66 17.92 -18.74
CA GLU A 905 -19.94 17.60 -19.36
C GLU A 905 -20.92 17.07 -18.31
N HIS A 906 -22.12 17.66 -18.29
CA HIS A 906 -23.24 17.22 -17.47
C HIS A 906 -24.56 17.46 -18.23
N LEU A 907 -25.44 16.46 -18.27
CA LEU A 907 -26.73 16.54 -19.00
C LEU A 907 -26.57 17.01 -20.46
N GLU A 908 -25.53 16.54 -21.16
CA GLU A 908 -25.14 16.95 -22.53
C GLU A 908 -24.68 18.41 -22.69
N SER A 909 -24.81 19.24 -21.64
CA SER A 909 -24.23 20.58 -21.55
C SER A 909 -22.77 20.53 -21.10
N ARG A 910 -21.98 21.52 -21.51
CA ARG A 910 -20.54 21.61 -21.25
C ARG A 910 -20.12 22.98 -20.79
N ALA A 911 -19.19 23.03 -19.85
CA ALA A 911 -18.62 24.27 -19.35
C ALA A 911 -17.11 24.13 -19.13
N LEU A 912 -16.40 25.26 -19.17
CA LEU A 912 -14.98 25.31 -18.84
C LEU A 912 -14.84 25.57 -17.34
N VAL A 913 -14.17 24.64 -16.64
CA VAL A 913 -13.82 24.74 -15.23
C VAL A 913 -12.35 25.14 -15.13
N VAL A 914 -12.04 26.19 -14.36
CA VAL A 914 -10.68 26.68 -14.14
C VAL A 914 -10.36 26.66 -12.66
N GLN A 915 -9.41 25.84 -12.26
CA GLN A 915 -8.95 25.72 -10.88
C GLN A 915 -7.89 26.77 -10.55
N THR A 916 -7.98 27.33 -9.36
CA THR A 916 -7.01 28.28 -8.80
C THR A 916 -6.29 27.73 -7.57
N ASP A 917 -5.16 28.34 -7.23
CA ASP A 917 -4.40 28.09 -6.00
C ASP A 917 -5.09 28.55 -4.71
N ARG A 918 -6.24 29.24 -4.83
CA ARG A 918 -7.10 29.63 -3.72
C ARG A 918 -8.18 28.62 -3.40
N HIS A 919 -8.15 27.46 -4.06
CA HIS A 919 -9.19 26.44 -3.99
C HIS A 919 -10.55 26.92 -4.51
N ASP A 920 -10.54 27.87 -5.46
CA ASP A 920 -11.73 28.25 -6.21
C ASP A 920 -11.72 27.59 -7.60
N ALA A 921 -12.89 27.15 -8.06
CA ALA A 921 -13.14 26.73 -9.43
C ALA A 921 -14.02 27.78 -10.14
N LEU A 922 -13.45 28.50 -11.10
CA LEU A 922 -14.18 29.45 -11.94
C LEU A 922 -14.84 28.72 -13.09
N ILE A 923 -16.13 28.99 -13.32
CA ILE A 923 -16.94 28.33 -14.35
C ILE A 923 -17.26 29.31 -15.47
N TYR A 924 -17.01 28.90 -16.71
CA TYR A 924 -17.25 29.70 -17.90
C TYR A 924 -18.06 28.95 -18.96
N SER A 925 -18.92 29.68 -19.66
CA SER A 925 -19.69 29.12 -20.78
C SER A 925 -18.80 28.83 -21.98
N ILE A 926 -19.20 27.86 -22.80
CA ILE A 926 -18.50 27.48 -24.03
C ILE A 926 -19.46 27.67 -25.21
N PRO A 927 -19.03 28.26 -26.35
CA PRO A 927 -17.67 28.71 -26.66
C PRO A 927 -17.38 30.18 -26.30
N HIS A 928 -18.35 30.90 -25.74
CA HIS A 928 -18.30 32.36 -25.58
C HIS A 928 -17.45 32.84 -24.40
N LEU A 929 -17.13 31.96 -23.44
CA LEU A 929 -16.36 32.26 -22.22
C LEU A 929 -17.01 33.32 -21.33
N ASN A 930 -18.35 33.31 -21.23
CA ASN A 930 -19.07 34.14 -20.28
C ASN A 930 -18.93 33.54 -18.88
N TYR A 931 -18.67 34.37 -17.87
CA TYR A 931 -18.62 33.91 -16.48
C TYR A 931 -20.00 33.38 -16.05
N ILE A 932 -20.03 32.19 -15.48
CA ILE A 932 -21.23 31.57 -14.91
C ILE A 932 -21.17 31.79 -13.39
N CYS A 933 -20.27 31.07 -12.72
CA CYS A 933 -20.18 31.07 -11.26
C CYS A 933 -18.75 30.76 -10.76
N THR A 934 -18.55 30.84 -9.44
CA THR A 934 -17.33 30.42 -8.76
C THR A 934 -17.70 29.42 -7.68
N LEU A 935 -17.11 28.24 -7.73
CA LEU A 935 -17.33 27.18 -6.77
C LEU A 935 -16.15 27.12 -5.79
N GLN A 936 -16.46 27.00 -4.50
CA GLN A 936 -15.44 26.74 -3.51
C GLN A 936 -15.13 25.24 -3.48
N LEU A 937 -13.91 24.87 -3.82
CA LEU A 937 -13.41 23.50 -3.72
C LEU A 937 -13.03 23.23 -2.27
N THR A 938 -13.26 22.00 -1.79
CA THR A 938 -12.96 21.64 -0.40
C THR A 938 -11.45 21.79 -0.13
N PRO A 939 -11.03 22.59 0.87
CA PRO A 939 -9.65 23.02 1.03
C PRO A 939 -8.81 21.91 1.70
N ILE A 940 -8.25 20.99 0.91
CA ILE A 940 -7.28 20.00 1.41
C ILE A 940 -6.12 19.79 0.42
N THR A 941 -6.18 20.36 -0.80
CA THR A 941 -5.19 20.01 -1.81
C THR A 941 -3.92 20.84 -1.72
N SER A 942 -2.79 20.15 -1.78
CA SER A 942 -1.47 20.77 -1.91
C SER A 942 -0.94 20.75 -3.34
N LEU A 943 -1.69 20.07 -4.22
CA LEU A 943 -1.42 19.89 -5.64
C LEU A 943 -2.69 20.18 -6.46
N PRO A 944 -2.57 20.42 -7.78
CA PRO A 944 -3.72 20.56 -8.69
C PRO A 944 -4.65 19.35 -8.64
N LEU A 945 -5.94 19.57 -8.90
CA LEU A 945 -6.93 18.49 -9.01
C LEU A 945 -6.76 17.75 -10.34
N SER A 946 -6.93 16.44 -10.31
CA SER A 946 -7.13 15.66 -11.53
C SER A 946 -8.62 15.56 -11.81
N ILE A 947 -9.16 16.47 -12.64
CA ILE A 947 -10.59 16.53 -12.99
C ILE A 947 -10.84 15.80 -14.31
N ASP A 948 -11.83 14.90 -14.34
CA ASP A 948 -12.23 14.23 -15.58
C ASP A 948 -13.34 15.00 -16.33
N GLU A 949 -13.71 14.49 -17.51
CA GLU A 949 -14.75 15.11 -18.36
C GLU A 949 -16.15 15.09 -17.75
N SER A 950 -16.41 14.30 -16.71
CA SER A 950 -17.71 14.26 -16.04
C SER A 950 -17.80 15.20 -14.83
N GLY A 951 -16.70 15.90 -14.49
CA GLY A 951 -16.62 16.74 -13.31
C GLY A 951 -16.30 15.99 -12.02
N ASP A 952 -15.95 14.71 -12.08
CA ASP A 952 -15.37 14.00 -10.95
C ASP A 952 -13.87 14.32 -10.86
N TYR A 953 -13.29 14.31 -9.65
CA TYR A 953 -11.89 14.66 -9.46
C TYR A 953 -11.19 13.90 -8.33
N LEU A 954 -9.86 13.82 -8.43
CA LEU A 954 -8.97 13.45 -7.33
C LEU A 954 -8.27 14.69 -6.75
N ALA A 955 -8.26 14.75 -5.43
CA ALA A 955 -7.71 15.82 -4.62
C ALA A 955 -6.60 15.28 -3.72
N TRP A 956 -5.36 15.74 -3.92
CA TRP A 956 -4.16 15.18 -3.27
C TRP A 956 -3.67 16.00 -2.07
N THR A 957 -3.41 15.33 -0.95
CA THR A 957 -2.91 15.94 0.29
C THR A 957 -1.51 15.46 0.63
N LEU A 958 -0.54 16.38 0.65
CA LEU A 958 0.83 16.12 1.07
C LEU A 958 0.91 15.90 2.58
N SER A 959 1.77 14.96 2.98
CA SER A 959 2.03 14.71 4.40
C SER A 959 2.59 15.95 5.09
N PRO A 960 1.96 16.45 6.18
CA PRO A 960 2.50 17.56 6.97
C PRO A 960 3.88 17.26 7.56
N GLN A 961 4.14 15.98 7.86
CA GLN A 961 5.37 15.48 8.48
C GLN A 961 6.46 15.21 7.42
N ALA A 962 6.08 15.03 6.15
CA ALA A 962 6.98 14.71 5.04
C ALA A 962 7.03 15.82 3.97
N ARG A 963 6.88 17.10 4.38
CA ARG A 963 6.91 18.24 3.45
C ARG A 963 8.18 18.31 2.59
N SER A 964 9.30 17.80 3.09
CA SER A 964 10.57 17.74 2.34
C SER A 964 10.60 16.59 1.32
N SER A 965 9.88 15.48 1.55
CA SER A 965 9.87 14.33 0.64
C SER A 965 8.84 14.46 -0.48
N GLY A 966 7.81 15.30 -0.29
CA GLY A 966 6.75 15.50 -1.29
C GLY A 966 5.78 14.31 -1.40
N VAL A 967 5.72 13.45 -0.37
CA VAL A 967 4.84 12.28 -0.34
C VAL A 967 3.41 12.66 0.05
N ILE A 968 2.46 12.09 -0.67
CA ILE A 968 1.02 12.21 -0.45
C ILE A 968 0.57 11.21 0.63
N HIS A 969 -0.17 11.69 1.63
CA HIS A 969 -0.71 10.84 2.70
C HIS A 969 -2.22 10.56 2.55
N SER A 970 -2.92 11.31 1.70
CA SER A 970 -4.33 11.05 1.41
C SER A 970 -4.75 11.54 0.03
N ALA A 971 -5.78 10.89 -0.53
CA ALA A 971 -6.43 11.28 -1.77
C ALA A 971 -7.95 11.30 -1.57
N THR A 972 -8.59 12.43 -1.83
CA THR A 972 -10.04 12.58 -1.78
C THR A 972 -10.61 12.47 -3.19
N TYR A 973 -11.48 11.48 -3.40
CA TYR A 973 -12.34 11.38 -4.58
C TYR A 973 -13.55 12.29 -4.38
N GLY A 974 -13.73 13.25 -5.28
CA GLY A 974 -14.79 14.26 -5.21
C GLY A 974 -15.50 14.45 -6.55
N THR A 975 -16.51 15.31 -6.55
CA THR A 975 -17.30 15.64 -7.74
C THR A 975 -17.78 17.07 -7.70
N LEU A 976 -18.00 17.65 -8.88
CA LEU A 976 -18.70 18.92 -9.07
C LEU A 976 -20.23 18.74 -9.14
N PHE A 977 -20.71 17.49 -9.23
CA PHE A 977 -22.13 17.12 -9.37
C PHE A 977 -22.53 16.04 -8.36
N ASP A 978 -22.55 16.39 -7.07
CA ASP A 978 -22.92 15.50 -5.95
C ASP A 978 -24.44 15.27 -5.86
N ILE A 979 -24.99 14.63 -6.87
CA ILE A 979 -26.43 14.34 -6.98
C ILE A 979 -26.61 12.83 -7.01
N ARG A 980 -27.25 12.28 -5.98
CA ARG A 980 -27.53 10.83 -5.83
C ARG A 980 -26.26 9.96 -5.92
N ARG A 981 -25.15 10.42 -5.34
CA ARG A 981 -23.88 9.68 -5.26
C ARG A 981 -23.80 8.95 -3.93
N ALA A 982 -23.42 7.66 -3.95
CA ALA A 982 -23.24 6.85 -2.76
C ALA A 982 -21.83 6.26 -2.71
N TYR A 983 -21.04 6.74 -1.75
CA TYR A 983 -19.66 6.32 -1.47
C TYR A 983 -19.45 6.06 0.03
N THR A 984 -20.52 5.65 0.71
CA THR A 984 -20.47 5.38 2.15
C THR A 984 -19.52 4.24 2.45
N LEU A 985 -18.84 4.34 3.59
CA LEU A 985 -17.99 3.26 4.07
C LEU A 985 -18.87 2.06 4.45
N PRO A 986 -18.47 0.83 4.10
CA PRO A 986 -19.25 -0.35 4.44
C PRO A 986 -19.30 -0.54 5.95
N ASP A 987 -20.41 -1.09 6.43
CA ASP A 987 -20.46 -1.68 7.76
C ASP A 987 -19.74 -3.02 7.75
N ILE A 988 -19.03 -3.35 8.82
CA ILE A 988 -18.16 -4.53 8.85
C ILE A 988 -18.60 -5.47 9.97
N ASP A 989 -18.77 -6.73 9.64
CA ASP A 989 -18.83 -7.81 10.62
C ASP A 989 -17.47 -8.49 10.71
N PHE A 990 -16.64 -8.06 11.66
CA PHE A 990 -15.34 -8.70 11.91
C PHE A 990 -15.48 -10.11 12.47
N ALA A 991 -16.58 -10.44 13.16
CA ALA A 991 -16.78 -11.73 13.81
C ALA A 991 -17.23 -12.84 12.84
N SER A 992 -17.72 -12.48 11.65
CA SER A 992 -18.20 -13.42 10.62
C SER A 992 -17.19 -14.50 10.20
N SER A 993 -15.89 -14.23 10.31
CA SER A 993 -14.80 -15.16 9.95
C SER A 993 -14.13 -15.82 11.17
N ARG A 994 -14.70 -15.66 12.36
CA ARG A 994 -14.11 -16.18 13.59
C ARG A 994 -14.19 -17.72 13.61
N GLY A 995 -13.04 -18.37 13.49
CA GLY A 995 -12.89 -19.81 13.66
C GLY A 995 -12.72 -20.24 15.13
N PRO A 996 -12.79 -21.55 15.41
CA PRO A 996 -12.45 -22.07 16.73
C PRO A 996 -10.97 -21.88 17.03
N VAL A 997 -10.64 -21.49 18.26
CA VAL A 997 -9.26 -21.43 18.73
C VAL A 997 -8.74 -22.86 18.92
N PRO A 998 -7.60 -23.24 18.28
CA PRO A 998 -6.98 -24.54 18.53
C PRO A 998 -6.71 -24.77 20.02
N PRO A 999 -6.76 -26.01 20.52
CA PRO A 999 -6.49 -26.28 21.93
C PRO A 999 -5.05 -25.89 22.31
N GLN A 1000 -4.87 -25.46 23.56
CA GLN A 1000 -3.55 -25.14 24.12
C GLN A 1000 -2.59 -26.33 23.95
N PRO A 1001 -1.42 -26.13 23.33
CA PRO A 1001 -0.38 -27.16 23.28
C PRO A 1001 -0.04 -27.68 24.68
N GLN A 1002 -0.07 -28.99 24.84
CA GLN A 1002 0.23 -29.65 26.12
C GLN A 1002 1.73 -29.84 26.31
N PRO A 1003 2.21 -29.94 27.56
CA PRO A 1003 3.59 -30.31 27.85
C PRO A 1003 3.99 -31.63 27.19
N VAL A 1004 5.26 -31.73 26.83
CA VAL A 1004 5.84 -32.91 26.16
C VAL A 1004 7.07 -33.37 26.95
N SER A 1005 7.36 -34.67 26.87
CA SER A 1005 8.55 -35.26 27.51
C SER A 1005 9.82 -34.96 26.72
N LEU A 1006 10.97 -34.90 27.42
CA LEU A 1006 12.29 -34.71 26.79
C LEU A 1006 12.68 -35.87 25.85
N GLY A 1007 12.29 -37.11 26.17
CA GLY A 1007 12.56 -38.32 25.38
C GLY A 1007 11.27 -39.08 25.00
N PRO A 1008 11.40 -40.18 24.23
CA PRO A 1008 10.27 -41.03 23.85
C PRO A 1008 9.49 -41.54 25.06
N PRO A 1009 8.16 -41.69 24.98
CA PRO A 1009 7.35 -42.22 26.06
C PRO A 1009 7.49 -43.75 26.18
N SER A 1010 8.69 -44.24 26.53
CA SER A 1010 8.96 -45.64 26.89
C SER A 1010 9.33 -45.75 28.38
N VAL A 1011 8.34 -46.15 29.19
CA VAL A 1011 8.33 -46.85 30.51
C VAL A 1011 9.29 -46.44 31.66
N LEU A 1012 10.38 -45.68 31.48
CA LEU A 1012 11.28 -45.29 32.58
C LEU A 1012 11.74 -43.83 32.44
N GLY A 1013 11.12 -42.92 33.20
CA GLY A 1013 11.73 -41.63 33.52
C GLY A 1013 10.85 -40.40 33.29
N SER A 1014 9.83 -40.24 34.13
CA SER A 1014 9.21 -38.94 34.42
C SER A 1014 10.23 -38.00 35.06
N TRP A 1015 10.96 -37.23 34.27
CA TRP A 1015 11.73 -36.09 34.78
C TRP A 1015 10.87 -34.83 34.96
N PHE A 1016 9.74 -34.76 34.26
CA PHE A 1016 8.61 -33.96 34.69
C PHE A 1016 7.63 -34.85 35.46
N SER A 1017 7.43 -34.60 36.76
CA SER A 1017 6.10 -34.80 37.34
C SER A 1017 5.20 -33.80 36.62
N PHE A 1018 4.51 -34.21 35.56
CA PHE A 1018 3.46 -33.41 34.95
C PHE A 1018 2.32 -33.27 35.97
N ASN A 1019 2.48 -32.33 36.91
CA ASN A 1019 1.36 -31.78 37.65
C ASN A 1019 0.33 -31.31 36.62
N GLN A 1020 -0.96 -31.51 36.90
CA GLN A 1020 -2.05 -31.02 36.04
C GLN A 1020 -1.78 -29.56 35.66
N THR A 1021 -1.52 -29.29 34.39
CA THR A 1021 -1.34 -27.93 33.89
C THR A 1021 -2.63 -27.15 34.09
N LYS A 1022 -2.51 -25.89 34.52
CA LYS A 1022 -3.68 -25.04 34.70
C LYS A 1022 -4.36 -24.76 33.37
N THR A 1023 -5.70 -24.79 33.38
CA THR A 1023 -6.51 -24.31 32.26
C THR A 1023 -6.46 -22.78 32.20
N GLY A 1024 -6.81 -22.21 31.05
CA GLY A 1024 -6.91 -20.76 30.89
C GLY A 1024 -7.85 -20.09 31.89
N GLU A 1025 -8.99 -20.72 32.17
CA GLU A 1025 -9.95 -20.25 33.18
C GLU A 1025 -9.35 -20.24 34.59
N GLN A 1026 -8.59 -21.28 34.95
CA GLN A 1026 -7.88 -21.32 36.23
C GLN A 1026 -6.82 -20.22 36.35
N ILE A 1027 -6.13 -19.89 35.24
CA ILE A 1027 -5.21 -18.75 35.18
C ILE A 1027 -5.97 -17.45 35.34
N ASP A 1028 -7.09 -17.26 34.63
CA ASP A 1028 -7.87 -16.03 34.75
C ASP A 1028 -8.44 -15.83 36.17
N THR A 1029 -8.87 -16.90 36.85
CA THR A 1029 -9.26 -16.83 38.26
C THR A 1029 -8.08 -16.47 39.17
N LEU A 1030 -6.90 -17.04 38.92
CA LEU A 1030 -5.68 -16.74 39.68
C LEU A 1030 -5.27 -15.27 39.54
N LEU A 1031 -5.35 -14.71 38.33
CA LEU A 1031 -4.95 -13.34 38.03
C LEU A 1031 -6.03 -12.31 38.43
N GLY A 1032 -7.31 -12.64 38.23
CA GLY A 1032 -8.45 -11.79 38.60
C GLY A 1032 -8.68 -11.69 40.11
N GLY A 1033 -8.24 -12.69 40.87
CA GLY A 1033 -8.44 -12.77 42.32
C GLY A 1033 -9.82 -13.30 42.72
N PRO A 1034 -10.07 -13.47 44.03
CA PRO A 1034 -11.31 -14.09 44.53
C PRO A 1034 -12.57 -13.28 44.21
N ASP A 1035 -12.44 -11.96 44.06
CA ASP A 1035 -13.54 -11.02 43.81
C ASP A 1035 -13.66 -10.62 42.33
N ARG A 1036 -13.11 -11.43 41.41
CA ARG A 1036 -13.15 -11.16 39.96
C ARG A 1036 -14.60 -10.99 39.48
N PRO A 1037 -15.02 -9.81 38.99
CA PRO A 1037 -16.40 -9.57 38.58
C PRO A 1037 -16.62 -10.12 37.17
N ILE A 1038 -17.07 -11.38 37.06
CA ILE A 1038 -17.39 -11.98 35.76
C ILE A 1038 -18.69 -11.35 35.25
N PRO A 1039 -18.71 -10.71 34.05
CA PRO A 1039 -19.93 -10.18 33.47
C PRO A 1039 -20.99 -11.28 33.32
N GLU A 1040 -22.24 -11.03 33.71
CA GLU A 1040 -23.34 -11.96 33.46
C GLU A 1040 -23.46 -12.17 31.94
N LYS A 1041 -23.35 -13.42 31.48
CA LYS A 1041 -23.70 -13.77 30.11
C LYS A 1041 -25.19 -13.52 29.94
N GLU A 1042 -25.59 -12.66 29.00
CA GLU A 1042 -26.99 -12.61 28.55
C GLU A 1042 -27.43 -14.03 28.17
N GLY A 1043 -28.50 -14.50 28.81
CA GLY A 1043 -28.71 -15.92 29.09
C GLY A 1043 -28.93 -16.82 27.88
N GLU A 1044 -28.18 -17.91 27.81
CA GLU A 1044 -28.62 -19.15 27.17
C GLU A 1044 -29.07 -20.12 28.27
N ALA A 1045 -30.37 -20.39 28.33
CA ALA A 1045 -30.94 -21.43 29.17
C ALA A 1045 -30.43 -22.81 28.72
N GLY A 1046 -30.17 -23.66 29.71
CA GLY A 1046 -29.37 -24.88 29.59
C GLY A 1046 -29.82 -25.91 28.54
N GLY A 1047 -28.84 -26.66 28.05
CA GLY A 1047 -29.04 -27.88 27.27
C GLY A 1047 -27.72 -28.50 26.83
N ALA A 1048 -27.16 -29.39 27.66
CA ALA A 1048 -26.05 -30.25 27.26
C ALA A 1048 -26.47 -31.14 26.08
N GLY A 1049 -25.80 -31.01 24.93
CA GLY A 1049 -26.04 -31.90 23.79
C GLY A 1049 -25.41 -31.48 22.47
N SER A 1050 -24.25 -32.08 22.18
CA SER A 1050 -23.73 -32.46 20.85
C SER A 1050 -23.34 -31.36 19.84
N ALA A 1051 -22.16 -31.56 19.23
CA ALA A 1051 -21.47 -30.75 18.23
C ALA A 1051 -22.26 -30.46 16.93
N ALA A 1052 -23.53 -30.87 16.82
CA ALA A 1052 -24.44 -30.47 15.75
C ALA A 1052 -24.97 -29.03 15.91
N ASN A 1053 -24.88 -28.43 17.10
CA ASN A 1053 -25.44 -27.10 17.38
C ASN A 1053 -24.52 -25.91 17.07
N ALA A 1054 -23.23 -26.11 16.78
CA ALA A 1054 -22.37 -25.01 16.32
C ALA A 1054 -22.75 -24.54 14.90
N ALA A 1055 -23.25 -25.45 14.07
CA ALA A 1055 -23.81 -25.11 12.76
C ALA A 1055 -25.18 -24.40 12.87
N SER A 1056 -26.01 -24.75 13.87
CA SER A 1056 -27.28 -24.07 14.11
C SER A 1056 -27.10 -22.70 14.77
N GLY A 1057 -26.07 -22.50 15.60
CA GLY A 1057 -25.66 -21.19 16.14
C GLY A 1057 -25.12 -20.24 15.07
N PHE A 1058 -24.38 -20.75 14.08
CA PHE A 1058 -23.98 -19.97 12.90
C PHE A 1058 -25.18 -19.56 12.05
N VAL A 1059 -26.15 -20.47 11.83
CA VAL A 1059 -27.41 -20.16 11.16
C VAL A 1059 -28.28 -19.21 11.99
N ALA A 1060 -28.28 -19.32 13.32
CA ALA A 1060 -29.05 -18.45 14.21
C ALA A 1060 -28.43 -17.06 14.36
N GLY A 1061 -27.10 -16.94 14.39
CA GLY A 1061 -26.38 -15.66 14.35
C GLY A 1061 -26.55 -14.97 13.00
N ALA A 1062 -26.40 -15.70 11.90
CA ALA A 1062 -26.72 -15.20 10.56
C ALA A 1062 -28.21 -14.84 10.44
N ALA A 1063 -29.13 -15.62 11.02
CA ALA A 1063 -30.56 -15.32 11.04
C ALA A 1063 -30.91 -14.16 11.97
N ALA A 1064 -30.18 -13.91 13.05
CA ALA A 1064 -30.37 -12.78 13.95
C ALA A 1064 -29.84 -11.49 13.31
N VAL A 1065 -28.72 -11.55 12.61
CA VAL A 1065 -28.23 -10.47 11.74
C VAL A 1065 -29.23 -10.22 10.62
N HIS A 1066 -29.71 -11.27 9.95
CA HIS A 1066 -30.73 -11.18 8.91
C HIS A 1066 -32.08 -10.69 9.47
N ALA A 1067 -32.45 -11.02 10.70
CA ALA A 1067 -33.66 -10.56 11.36
C ALA A 1067 -33.54 -9.10 11.80
N ASN A 1068 -32.38 -8.66 12.28
CA ASN A 1068 -32.11 -7.25 12.54
C ASN A 1068 -32.11 -6.44 11.23
N LEU A 1069 -31.54 -6.98 10.14
CA LEU A 1069 -31.63 -6.41 8.79
C LEU A 1069 -33.09 -6.36 8.32
N TYR A 1070 -33.84 -7.44 8.53
CA TYR A 1070 -35.24 -7.58 8.13
C TYR A 1070 -36.15 -6.65 8.94
N ASN A 1071 -35.87 -6.45 10.23
CA ASN A 1071 -36.58 -5.50 11.09
C ASN A 1071 -36.28 -4.07 10.66
N LYS A 1072 -35.02 -3.74 10.32
CA LYS A 1072 -34.65 -2.45 9.71
C LYS A 1072 -35.35 -2.25 8.35
N LEU A 1073 -35.35 -3.26 7.48
CA LEU A 1073 -36.05 -3.25 6.19
C LEU A 1073 -37.56 -3.07 6.34
N THR A 1074 -38.18 -3.76 7.31
CA THR A 1074 -39.61 -3.67 7.59
C THR A 1074 -39.98 -2.30 8.16
N SER A 1075 -39.15 -1.75 9.05
CA SER A 1075 -39.31 -0.39 9.57
C SER A 1075 -39.19 0.64 8.45
N ALA A 1076 -38.17 0.56 7.60
CA ALA A 1076 -37.97 1.46 6.48
C ALA A 1076 -39.07 1.34 5.40
N MET A 1077 -39.59 0.12 5.15
CA MET A 1077 -40.74 -0.09 4.24
C MET A 1077 -42.03 0.50 4.82
N ASN A 1078 -42.28 0.36 6.12
CA ASN A 1078 -43.45 0.93 6.78
C ASN A 1078 -43.39 2.47 6.77
N GLU A 1079 -42.22 3.05 7.02
CA GLU A 1079 -41.98 4.49 6.96
C GLU A 1079 -42.18 5.03 5.53
N ARG A 1080 -41.68 4.30 4.52
CA ARG A 1080 -41.93 4.63 3.10
C ARG A 1080 -43.40 4.48 2.71
N GLY A 1081 -44.10 3.48 3.25
CA GLY A 1081 -45.53 3.28 3.06
C GLY A 1081 -46.36 4.43 3.65
N GLN A 1082 -45.97 4.92 4.83
CA GLN A 1082 -46.54 6.12 5.43
C GLN A 1082 -46.26 7.37 4.58
N MET A 1083 -45.01 7.58 4.15
CA MET A 1083 -44.68 8.73 3.28
C MET A 1083 -45.41 8.69 1.93
N LEU A 1084 -45.65 7.50 1.35
CA LEU A 1084 -46.45 7.34 0.14
C LEU A 1084 -47.94 7.63 0.39
N GLY A 1085 -48.48 7.18 1.52
CA GLY A 1085 -49.83 7.52 1.95
C GLY A 1085 -50.01 9.03 2.14
N ASP A 1086 -49.04 9.69 2.78
CA ASP A 1086 -49.03 11.15 2.96
C ASP A 1086 -48.92 11.89 1.62
N LEU A 1087 -48.18 11.33 0.65
CA LEU A 1087 -48.06 11.89 -0.70
C LEU A 1087 -49.35 11.70 -1.51
N GLU A 1088 -50.02 10.56 -1.37
CA GLU A 1088 -51.32 10.27 -1.98
C GLU A 1088 -52.42 11.16 -1.40
N GLU A 1089 -52.44 11.38 -0.08
CA GLU A 1089 -53.32 12.37 0.55
C GLU A 1089 -53.03 13.79 0.06
N ARG A 1090 -51.76 14.17 -0.11
CA ARG A 1090 -51.40 15.47 -0.70
C ARG A 1090 -51.85 15.58 -2.15
N PHE A 1091 -51.70 14.54 -2.97
CA PHE A 1091 -52.19 14.52 -4.35
C PHE A 1091 -53.71 14.59 -4.43
N ASN A 1092 -54.42 13.85 -3.58
CA ASN A 1092 -55.88 13.91 -3.48
C ASN A 1092 -56.36 15.30 -3.03
N SER A 1093 -55.67 15.91 -2.06
CA SER A 1093 -55.98 17.29 -1.61
C SER A 1093 -55.71 18.34 -2.70
N LEU A 1094 -54.67 18.14 -3.52
CA LEU A 1094 -54.35 18.98 -4.69
C LEU A 1094 -55.38 18.79 -5.81
N GLU A 1095 -55.81 17.55 -6.07
CA GLU A 1095 -56.85 17.26 -7.05
C GLU A 1095 -58.20 17.86 -6.62
N GLU A 1096 -58.58 17.71 -5.35
CA GLU A 1096 -59.82 18.26 -4.80
C GLU A 1096 -59.79 19.80 -4.76
N GLY A 1097 -58.65 20.40 -4.42
CA GLY A 1097 -58.40 21.84 -4.55
C GLY A 1097 -58.50 22.34 -5.99
N SER A 1098 -57.97 21.58 -6.96
CA SER A 1098 -58.08 21.90 -8.38
C SER A 1098 -59.52 21.80 -8.90
N ARG A 1099 -60.29 20.79 -8.47
CA ARG A 1099 -61.71 20.62 -8.81
C ARG A 1099 -62.57 21.72 -8.20
N SER A 1100 -62.26 22.15 -6.98
CA SER A 1100 -62.93 23.27 -6.30
C SER A 1100 -62.72 24.60 -7.04
N MET A 1101 -61.49 24.89 -7.48
CA MET A 1101 -61.21 26.06 -8.31
C MET A 1101 -61.93 26.00 -9.67
N VAL A 1102 -61.97 24.83 -10.32
CA VAL A 1102 -62.68 24.66 -11.60
C VAL A 1102 -64.21 24.77 -11.42
N ALA A 1103 -64.76 24.36 -10.27
CA ALA A 1103 -66.18 24.52 -9.94
C ALA A 1103 -66.56 25.97 -9.63
N GLN A 1104 -65.69 26.74 -8.97
CA GLN A 1104 -65.89 28.18 -8.75
C GLN A 1104 -65.90 28.98 -10.06
N VAL A 1105 -65.20 28.52 -11.10
CA VAL A 1105 -65.19 29.17 -12.42
C VAL A 1105 -66.46 28.86 -13.24
N ARG A 1106 -67.26 27.84 -12.87
CA ARG A 1106 -68.43 27.39 -13.64
C ARG A 1106 -69.80 27.89 -13.16
N HIS A 1107 -69.86 28.72 -12.11
CA HIS A 1107 -71.11 29.36 -11.67
C HIS A 1107 -71.01 30.89 -11.68
N PRO A 1108 -71.40 31.57 -12.78
CA PRO A 1108 -71.70 32.99 -12.72
C PRO A 1108 -73.04 33.18 -12.01
N GLN A 1109 -73.02 33.57 -10.73
CA GLN A 1109 -74.21 34.13 -10.09
C GLN A 1109 -74.46 35.54 -10.62
N ILE A 1110 -75.47 35.64 -11.49
CA ILE A 1110 -76.19 36.87 -11.80
C ILE A 1110 -77.16 37.12 -10.64
N TYR A 1111 -77.11 38.30 -10.01
CA TYR A 1111 -78.28 39.16 -9.71
C TYR A 1111 -77.85 40.46 -8.99
N GLY A 1112 -78.15 41.59 -9.63
CA GLY A 1112 -79.14 42.55 -9.12
C GLY A 1112 -78.72 43.62 -8.09
N SER A 1113 -78.87 44.88 -8.54
CA SER A 1113 -78.90 46.19 -7.84
C SER A 1113 -77.61 46.73 -7.23
#